data_AF-S3BUA8-F1
#
_entry.id   AF-S3BUA8-F1
#
_cell.length_a   1.000
_cell.length_b   1.000
_cell.length_c   1.000
_cell.angle_alpha   90.00
_cell.angle_beta   90.00
_cell.angle_gamma   90.00
#
_symmetry.space_group_name_H-M   'P 1'
#
loop_
_entity.id
_entity.type
_entity.pdbx_description
1 polymer ?
#
loop_
_entity_poly.entity_id
_entity_poly.type
_entity_poly.pdbx_seq_one_letter_code
_entity_poly.pdbx_strand_id
1 'polypeptide(L)'
;MATAFSPGSTATASTAAGLTPAGRPIDIPRICESFDRAQHPKVSRVGNHVEITTTPKFGDLTQYGVSEENEKRVWAAEVRRLAAAVTDPGITQLEGPAEWYGGDADANGYSCLHDLAHSFQMALEICTHDDLIVASKSHPQQDYSHPIALSYNRLERNFDDKIQRRKFEHLGRGGNRAFHAFVNYVTATVAIVLLRTTDDDLWADNCLASLAQFASKMKVVGYDLPITTAISMAVFLRSQPLLSPIKFTNPMDLDPQEAEHIAPLIAFNQTVQQLLRDATATLLWDATTGQPSDMFETSAVLYDTGFHGARRQLCQERNRRIGSSAGRSTVRSASVVFDVCRAIWSDIPDDDRPVPCRTYVDWSWTSKNSNDKDGKGIHKKGAATRRRSLTNMKDVISVLVPYTMFCGPFPSTLAALVSASSDKQTPTTCPEPSTHLASVRIRTSQYTWLEAQMQDQYENHGPPHKNVYDTALAQERALARSEDDSMIDDDIKQRRYREMNERLREATAQMANWTIGPHSITINDNWYCRTTFTAISLLVLGALALIFIAGRQPLAGVDRPNLVVLVWTAAGFLMAYVKSTRVEAWPWHDFLRGQVVCRSISEIHAVTKINPQTLLAVLLWNANSMTISLRTSGPFCSLFGEHESGGFDIDIAPLNDTAMAGGHLFVVVSTHDGPALVDLVAQADAESYTSVPNAGSNTTTAHLRDALYCINAGSPDHFLTFIREKDETGSTKTRKMFLPMYRLSDNGVLEWNRVLGVLDERAIFRLVRKQLHGD
;
A
#
# COMPACT_ATOMS: atom_id res chain seq x y z
N MET A 1 -35.48 11.62 22.67
CA MET A 1 -34.14 11.09 22.36
C MET A 1 -33.61 10.12 23.41
N ALA A 2 -33.76 10.34 24.73
CA ALA A 2 -33.30 9.39 25.76
C ALA A 2 -34.08 8.06 25.87
N THR A 3 -35.30 7.97 25.33
CA THR A 3 -36.15 6.75 25.37
C THR A 3 -35.93 5.79 24.19
N ALA A 4 -35.04 6.10 23.25
CA ALA A 4 -34.74 5.25 22.10
C ALA A 4 -33.60 4.24 22.36
N PHE A 5 -32.87 4.36 23.47
CA PHE A 5 -31.89 3.38 23.92
C PHE A 5 -32.57 2.29 24.76
N SER A 6 -33.42 1.48 24.12
CA SER A 6 -33.90 0.25 24.74
C SER A 6 -32.86 -0.86 24.48
N PRO A 7 -32.36 -1.56 25.51
CA PRO A 7 -31.44 -2.68 25.30
C PRO A 7 -32.22 -3.83 24.63
N GLY A 8 -32.05 -3.97 23.33
CA GLY A 8 -32.38 -5.21 22.63
C GLY A 8 -31.41 -6.30 23.10
N SER A 9 -31.96 -7.42 23.57
CA SER A 9 -31.25 -8.58 24.13
C SER A 9 -30.61 -8.36 25.51
N THR A 10 -31.34 -8.73 26.56
CA THR A 10 -30.76 -9.06 27.86
C THR A 10 -29.92 -10.33 27.73
N ALA A 11 -28.67 -10.20 27.30
CA ALA A 11 -27.64 -11.15 27.68
C ALA A 11 -27.43 -10.99 29.19
N THR A 12 -27.72 -12.05 29.95
CA THR A 12 -27.45 -12.12 31.38
C THR A 12 -25.98 -11.77 31.64
N ALA A 13 -25.76 -10.83 32.56
CA ALA A 13 -24.44 -10.37 32.96
C ALA A 13 -23.64 -11.52 33.61
N SER A 14 -22.98 -12.31 32.77
CA SER A 14 -21.89 -13.19 33.18
C SER A 14 -20.63 -12.33 33.31
N THR A 15 -20.02 -12.35 34.49
CA THR A 15 -18.73 -11.70 34.80
C THR A 15 -17.59 -12.49 34.14
N ALA A 16 -17.64 -12.66 32.81
CA ALA A 16 -16.59 -13.31 32.05
C ALA A 16 -15.50 -12.27 31.77
N ALA A 17 -14.33 -12.45 32.40
CA ALA A 17 -13.13 -11.71 32.04
C ALA A 17 -12.76 -12.10 30.60
N GLY A 18 -13.08 -11.23 29.65
CA GLY A 18 -12.77 -11.45 28.24
C GLY A 18 -11.28 -11.30 27.99
N LEU A 19 -10.67 -12.32 27.38
CA LEU A 19 -9.24 -12.33 27.05
C LEU A 19 -9.01 -11.68 25.67
N THR A 20 -7.97 -10.86 25.56
CA THR A 20 -7.44 -10.36 24.30
C THR A 20 -6.93 -11.53 23.44
N PRO A 21 -6.64 -11.32 22.14
CA PRO A 21 -5.96 -12.32 21.31
C PRO A 21 -4.65 -12.84 21.92
N ALA A 22 -3.99 -12.03 22.77
CA ALA A 22 -2.80 -12.38 23.54
C ALA A 22 -3.10 -13.09 24.88
N GLY A 23 -4.36 -13.40 25.18
CA GLY A 23 -4.76 -14.08 26.40
C GLY A 23 -4.80 -13.20 27.66
N ARG A 24 -4.85 -11.86 27.53
CA ARG A 24 -4.91 -10.94 28.69
C ARG A 24 -6.32 -10.41 28.93
N PRO A 25 -6.80 -10.29 30.16
CA PRO A 25 -8.14 -9.76 30.42
C PRO A 25 -8.25 -8.26 30.08
N ILE A 26 -9.31 -7.85 29.39
CA ILE A 26 -9.63 -6.43 29.18
C ILE A 26 -10.25 -5.86 30.47
N ASP A 27 -9.61 -4.85 31.07
CA ASP A 27 -10.08 -4.19 32.29
C ASP A 27 -11.11 -3.10 31.98
N ILE A 28 -12.37 -3.52 31.77
CA ILE A 28 -13.49 -2.62 31.47
C ILE A 28 -13.68 -1.53 32.56
N PRO A 29 -13.62 -1.84 33.87
CA PRO A 29 -13.66 -0.81 34.92
C PRO A 29 -12.60 0.27 34.74
N ARG A 30 -11.33 -0.11 34.49
CA ARG A 30 -10.23 0.86 34.28
C ARG A 30 -10.48 1.79 33.10
N ILE A 31 -10.99 1.25 31.99
CA ILE A 31 -11.37 2.06 30.81
C ILE A 31 -12.52 3.00 31.17
N CYS A 32 -13.53 2.53 31.89
CA CYS A 32 -14.67 3.36 32.30
C CYS A 32 -14.25 4.47 33.27
N GLU A 33 -13.37 4.19 34.23
CA GLU A 33 -12.79 5.18 35.15
C GLU A 33 -11.92 6.22 34.42
N SER A 34 -11.34 5.89 33.26
CA SER A 34 -10.62 6.87 32.43
C SER A 34 -11.54 7.99 31.94
N PHE A 35 -12.83 7.71 31.68
CA PHE A 35 -13.80 8.74 31.28
C PHE A 35 -14.11 9.71 32.43
N ASP A 36 -14.11 9.24 33.67
CA ASP A 36 -14.31 10.09 34.85
C ASP A 36 -13.11 11.01 35.09
N ARG A 37 -11.90 10.50 34.88
CA ARG A 37 -10.67 11.31 34.92
C ARG A 37 -10.66 12.39 33.85
N ALA A 38 -11.22 12.10 32.67
CA ALA A 38 -11.23 13.05 31.57
C ALA A 38 -12.18 14.25 31.75
N GLN A 39 -13.16 14.16 32.66
CA GLN A 39 -14.22 15.16 32.82
C GLN A 39 -14.05 16.11 34.02
N HIS A 40 -13.18 15.79 34.99
CA HIS A 40 -13.02 16.58 36.20
C HIS A 40 -11.65 17.27 36.27
N PRO A 41 -11.53 18.50 35.74
CA PRO A 41 -10.29 19.26 35.81
C PRO A 41 -9.99 19.64 37.27
N LYS A 42 -8.89 19.13 37.81
CA LYS A 42 -8.36 19.52 39.13
C LYS A 42 -6.89 19.86 39.04
N VAL A 43 -6.57 21.10 38.65
CA VAL A 43 -5.19 21.59 38.75
C VAL A 43 -4.79 21.60 40.22
N SER A 44 -3.96 20.62 40.60
CA SER A 44 -3.44 20.49 41.95
C SER A 44 -1.92 20.44 41.86
N ARG A 45 -1.24 21.56 42.14
CA ARG A 45 0.21 21.52 42.38
C ARG A 45 0.47 20.83 43.70
N VAL A 46 0.88 19.57 43.66
CA VAL A 46 1.40 18.85 44.82
C VAL A 46 2.93 18.78 44.69
N GLY A 47 3.62 19.85 45.10
CA GLY A 47 5.09 19.94 45.05
C GLY A 47 5.67 20.28 43.67
N ASN A 48 6.79 19.64 43.30
CA ASN A 48 7.49 19.82 42.01
C ASN A 48 6.92 18.96 40.86
N HIS A 49 5.85 18.19 41.12
CA HIS A 49 5.19 17.38 40.09
C HIS A 49 3.92 18.10 39.62
N VAL A 50 3.87 18.39 38.32
CA VAL A 50 2.68 18.90 37.63
C VAL A 50 1.80 17.70 37.31
N GLU A 51 0.64 17.60 37.97
CA GLU A 51 -0.39 16.62 37.62
C GLU A 51 -1.27 17.24 36.52
N ILE A 52 -1.11 16.76 35.28
CA ILE A 52 -1.84 17.24 34.10
C ILE A 52 -3.31 16.87 34.27
N THR A 53 -4.21 17.85 34.36
CA THR A 53 -5.61 17.61 34.76
C THR A 53 -6.68 18.08 33.78
N THR A 54 -6.32 18.71 32.66
CA THR A 54 -7.29 19.03 31.60
C THR A 54 -7.01 18.21 30.35
N THR A 55 -7.61 17.02 30.27
CA THR A 55 -7.66 16.28 29.01
C THR A 55 -8.81 16.81 28.15
N PRO A 56 -8.62 16.97 26.84
CA PRO A 56 -9.71 17.33 25.93
C PRO A 56 -10.87 16.33 25.99
N LYS A 57 -12.10 16.83 26.17
CA LYS A 57 -13.33 16.01 26.17
C LYS A 57 -13.77 15.71 24.74
N PHE A 58 -13.10 14.77 24.09
CA PHE A 58 -13.52 14.28 22.77
C PHE A 58 -14.84 13.52 22.84
N GLY A 59 -15.61 13.55 21.76
CA GLY A 59 -16.87 12.80 21.69
C GLY A 59 -18.01 13.36 22.55
N ASP A 60 -17.96 14.63 22.98
CA ASP A 60 -18.97 15.25 23.84
C ASP A 60 -20.39 15.18 23.22
N LEU A 61 -21.30 14.57 23.99
CA LEU A 61 -22.71 14.36 23.65
C LEU A 61 -23.63 15.42 24.26
N THR A 62 -23.13 16.22 25.21
CA THR A 62 -23.96 17.17 25.97
C THR A 62 -24.56 18.26 25.09
N GLN A 63 -23.80 18.71 24.08
CA GLN A 63 -24.27 19.64 23.05
C GLN A 63 -25.46 19.10 22.21
N TYR A 64 -25.71 17.79 22.22
CA TYR A 64 -26.85 17.16 21.54
C TYR A 64 -27.98 16.75 22.51
N GLY A 65 -27.99 17.30 23.73
CA GLY A 65 -29.06 17.09 24.70
C GLY A 65 -28.96 15.79 25.49
N VAL A 66 -27.80 15.13 25.50
CA VAL A 66 -27.53 13.98 26.37
C VAL A 66 -26.94 14.48 27.69
N SER A 67 -27.50 14.11 28.84
CA SER A 67 -26.90 14.48 30.12
C SER A 67 -25.54 13.80 30.34
N GLU A 68 -24.63 14.43 31.08
CA GLU A 68 -23.30 13.87 31.37
C GLU A 68 -23.36 12.45 31.97
N GLU A 69 -24.31 12.20 32.87
CA GLU A 69 -24.52 10.87 33.44
C GLU A 69 -24.91 9.84 32.36
N ASN A 70 -25.81 10.22 31.45
CA ASN A 70 -26.22 9.33 30.35
C ASN A 70 -25.10 9.14 29.33
N GLU A 71 -24.30 10.17 29.06
CA GLU A 71 -23.13 10.09 28.21
C GLU A 71 -22.15 9.04 28.74
N LYS A 72 -21.77 9.09 30.02
CA LYS A 72 -20.91 8.08 30.65
C LYS A 72 -21.49 6.68 30.56
N ARG A 73 -22.81 6.55 30.81
CA ARG A 73 -23.51 5.27 30.71
C ARG A 73 -23.46 4.70 29.29
N VAL A 74 -23.64 5.55 28.28
CA VAL A 74 -23.57 5.15 26.86
C VAL A 74 -22.14 4.77 26.48
N TRP A 75 -21.12 5.55 26.87
CA TRP A 75 -19.72 5.20 26.64
C TRP A 75 -19.34 3.87 27.29
N ALA A 76 -19.71 3.66 28.56
CA ALA A 76 -19.47 2.40 29.25
C ALA A 76 -20.21 1.21 28.61
N ALA A 77 -21.41 1.43 28.04
CA ALA A 77 -22.11 0.40 27.28
C ALA A 77 -21.38 0.04 25.98
N GLU A 78 -20.86 1.04 25.25
CA GLU A 78 -20.08 0.80 24.03
C GLU A 78 -18.74 0.12 24.32
N VAL A 79 -18.03 0.49 25.39
CA VAL A 79 -16.79 -0.20 25.79
C VAL A 79 -17.07 -1.69 26.05
N ARG A 80 -18.15 -2.02 26.77
CA ARG A 80 -18.54 -3.42 27.01
C ARG A 80 -18.85 -4.15 25.70
N ARG A 81 -19.57 -3.51 24.77
CA ARG A 81 -19.90 -4.09 23.47
C ARG A 81 -18.64 -4.37 22.65
N LEU A 82 -17.72 -3.41 22.58
CA LEU A 82 -16.47 -3.55 21.84
C LEU A 82 -15.54 -4.61 22.48
N ALA A 83 -15.42 -4.62 23.80
CA ALA A 83 -14.66 -5.64 24.53
C ALA A 83 -15.23 -7.05 24.29
N ALA A 84 -16.56 -7.19 24.26
CA ALA A 84 -17.22 -8.45 23.93
C ALA A 84 -16.91 -8.90 22.49
N ALA A 85 -16.99 -7.99 21.51
CA ALA A 85 -16.68 -8.29 20.11
C ALA A 85 -15.22 -8.72 19.88
N VAL A 86 -14.28 -8.13 20.63
CA VAL A 86 -12.86 -8.48 20.54
C VAL A 86 -12.55 -9.81 21.21
N THR A 87 -13.22 -10.12 22.31
CA THR A 87 -13.05 -11.38 23.06
C THR A 87 -13.64 -12.57 22.32
N ASP A 88 -14.81 -12.40 21.73
CA ASP A 88 -15.51 -13.45 20.98
C ASP A 88 -15.77 -12.97 19.55
N PRO A 89 -14.86 -13.30 18.61
CA PRO A 89 -14.99 -12.92 17.22
C PRO A 89 -16.31 -13.40 16.59
N GLY A 90 -16.88 -14.51 17.08
CA GLY A 90 -18.16 -15.06 16.59
C GLY A 90 -19.36 -14.16 16.90
N ILE A 91 -19.24 -13.24 17.86
CA ILE A 91 -20.27 -12.23 18.19
C ILE A 91 -20.27 -11.09 17.17
N THR A 92 -19.21 -10.92 16.37
CA THR A 92 -19.07 -9.80 15.44
C THR A 92 -19.82 -10.07 14.14
N GLN A 93 -21.15 -10.20 14.25
CA GLN A 93 -22.06 -10.30 13.13
C GLN A 93 -22.81 -8.98 12.96
N LEU A 94 -23.10 -8.61 11.71
CA LEU A 94 -23.98 -7.48 11.43
C LEU A 94 -25.38 -7.77 12.00
N GLU A 95 -25.85 -6.90 12.89
CA GLU A 95 -27.12 -7.08 13.59
C GLU A 95 -28.32 -6.89 12.65
N GLY A 96 -29.47 -7.45 13.02
CA GLY A 96 -30.72 -7.25 12.26
C GLY A 96 -30.86 -8.12 11.01
N PRO A 97 -32.03 -8.06 10.36
CA PRO A 97 -32.36 -8.86 9.20
C PRO A 97 -31.92 -8.16 7.89
N ALA A 98 -31.81 -8.91 6.79
CA ALA A 98 -31.26 -8.40 5.54
C ALA A 98 -32.05 -7.22 4.93
N GLU A 99 -33.35 -7.12 5.21
CA GLU A 99 -34.22 -6.05 4.71
C GLU A 99 -33.81 -4.67 5.25
N TRP A 100 -33.14 -4.60 6.40
CA TRP A 100 -32.57 -3.35 6.91
C TRP A 100 -31.49 -2.78 5.99
N TYR A 101 -30.87 -3.64 5.18
CA TYR A 101 -29.74 -3.33 4.31
C TYR A 101 -30.12 -3.35 2.83
N GLY A 102 -31.42 -3.27 2.52
CA GLY A 102 -31.93 -3.33 1.15
C GLY A 102 -32.27 -4.73 0.63
N GLY A 103 -32.16 -5.77 1.47
CA GLY A 103 -32.55 -7.13 1.12
C GLY A 103 -31.49 -7.85 0.30
N ASP A 104 -31.76 -8.02 -0.99
CA ASP A 104 -30.92 -8.79 -1.91
C ASP A 104 -29.70 -7.99 -2.42
N ALA A 105 -28.67 -8.69 -2.87
CA ALA A 105 -27.42 -8.12 -3.39
C ALA A 105 -27.59 -7.57 -4.83
N ASP A 106 -28.54 -6.66 -5.01
CA ASP A 106 -28.90 -6.01 -6.28
C ASP A 106 -28.60 -4.49 -6.25
N ALA A 107 -28.93 -3.78 -7.33
CA ALA A 107 -28.77 -2.32 -7.43
C ALA A 107 -29.40 -1.54 -6.26
N ASN A 108 -30.55 -1.96 -5.75
CA ASN A 108 -31.23 -1.31 -4.63
C ASN A 108 -30.47 -1.57 -3.33
N GLY A 109 -30.03 -2.80 -3.10
CA GLY A 109 -29.18 -3.17 -1.98
C GLY A 109 -27.89 -2.37 -1.94
N TYR A 110 -27.20 -2.25 -3.08
CA TYR A 110 -25.98 -1.45 -3.19
C TYR A 110 -26.21 0.06 -3.08
N SER A 111 -27.38 0.56 -3.51
CA SER A 111 -27.79 1.94 -3.24
C SER A 111 -28.01 2.18 -1.74
N CYS A 112 -28.68 1.26 -1.05
CA CYS A 112 -28.89 1.31 0.40
C CYS A 112 -27.55 1.32 1.15
N LEU A 113 -26.59 0.48 0.71
CA LEU A 113 -25.22 0.50 1.24
C LEU A 113 -24.52 1.85 1.01
N HIS A 114 -24.66 2.45 -0.18
CA HIS A 114 -24.11 3.79 -0.43
C HIS A 114 -24.71 4.81 0.54
N ASP A 115 -26.02 4.79 0.78
CA ASP A 115 -26.69 5.73 1.70
C ASP A 115 -26.28 5.51 3.16
N LEU A 116 -26.10 4.26 3.59
CA LEU A 116 -25.58 3.92 4.93
C LEU A 116 -24.13 4.39 5.12
N ALA A 117 -23.25 4.12 4.15
CA ALA A 117 -21.86 4.55 4.19
C ALA A 117 -21.73 6.08 4.13
N HIS A 118 -22.58 6.75 3.34
CA HIS A 118 -22.64 8.20 3.27
C HIS A 118 -23.10 8.80 4.61
N SER A 119 -24.14 8.25 5.22
CA SER A 119 -24.63 8.66 6.54
C SER A 119 -23.55 8.46 7.61
N PHE A 120 -22.78 7.36 7.52
CA PHE A 120 -21.66 7.09 8.41
C PHE A 120 -20.57 8.14 8.27
N GLN A 121 -20.16 8.47 7.04
CA GLN A 121 -19.14 9.49 6.81
C GLN A 121 -19.58 10.88 7.25
N MET A 122 -20.86 11.23 7.08
CA MET A 122 -21.41 12.48 7.59
C MET A 122 -21.41 12.55 9.11
N ALA A 123 -21.87 11.49 9.78
CA ALA A 123 -21.81 11.41 11.24
C ALA A 123 -20.36 11.52 11.77
N LEU A 124 -19.41 10.88 11.07
CA LEU A 124 -17.99 10.95 11.40
C LEU A 124 -17.41 12.35 11.15
N GLU A 125 -17.81 13.04 10.07
CA GLU A 125 -17.38 14.41 9.80
C GLU A 125 -17.86 15.40 10.88
N ILE A 126 -19.08 15.22 11.41
CA ILE A 126 -19.55 15.99 12.57
C ILE A 126 -18.65 15.72 13.79
N CYS A 127 -18.29 14.45 14.03
CA CYS A 127 -17.38 14.11 15.12
C CYS A 127 -16.00 14.78 14.94
N THR A 128 -15.43 14.71 13.73
CA THR A 128 -14.16 15.36 13.37
C THR A 128 -14.24 16.87 13.58
N HIS A 129 -15.29 17.52 13.09
CA HIS A 129 -15.45 18.97 13.19
C HIS A 129 -15.45 19.44 14.65
N ASP A 130 -16.27 18.81 15.49
CA ASP A 130 -16.35 19.14 16.90
C ASP A 130 -15.03 18.86 17.64
N ASP A 131 -14.40 17.72 17.37
CA ASP A 131 -13.14 17.35 18.03
C ASP A 131 -12.01 18.29 17.62
N LEU A 132 -12.01 18.81 16.38
CA LEU A 132 -11.08 19.87 15.96
C LEU A 132 -11.32 21.18 16.71
N ILE A 133 -12.58 21.54 17.00
CA ILE A 133 -12.90 22.69 17.85
C ILE A 133 -12.40 22.46 19.28
N VAL A 134 -12.59 21.27 19.83
CA VAL A 134 -12.07 20.90 21.17
C VAL A 134 -10.53 20.94 21.19
N ALA A 135 -9.88 20.40 20.17
CA ALA A 135 -8.43 20.43 20.00
C ALA A 135 -7.91 21.87 19.92
N SER A 136 -8.56 22.75 19.16
CA SER A 136 -8.16 24.16 19.06
C SER A 136 -8.25 24.93 20.38
N LYS A 137 -9.21 24.57 21.24
CA LYS A 137 -9.34 25.14 22.59
C LYS A 137 -8.30 24.58 23.55
N SER A 138 -7.92 23.31 23.38
CA SER A 138 -7.04 22.59 24.30
C SER A 138 -5.55 22.74 23.93
N HIS A 139 -5.24 23.07 22.68
CA HIS A 139 -3.88 23.23 22.17
C HIS A 139 -3.77 24.48 21.25
N PRO A 140 -3.94 25.70 21.82
CA PRO A 140 -4.04 26.94 21.03
C PRO A 140 -2.75 27.33 20.30
N GLN A 141 -1.61 26.72 20.63
CA GLN A 141 -0.33 26.97 19.96
C GLN A 141 -0.28 26.37 18.54
N GLN A 142 -1.10 25.35 18.25
CA GLN A 142 -1.19 24.74 16.93
C GLN A 142 -2.32 25.39 16.14
N ASP A 143 -2.03 25.77 14.89
CA ASP A 143 -3.03 26.33 14.00
C ASP A 143 -3.97 25.24 13.46
N TYR A 144 -5.18 25.18 14.02
CA TYR A 144 -6.27 24.31 13.54
C TYR A 144 -7.26 25.05 12.62
N SER A 145 -7.04 26.32 12.31
CA SER A 145 -7.98 27.13 11.53
C SER A 145 -8.30 26.50 10.18
N HIS A 146 -7.26 26.02 9.48
CA HIS A 146 -7.40 25.39 8.17
C HIS A 146 -8.12 24.03 8.23
N PRO A 147 -7.73 23.05 9.08
CA PRO A 147 -8.49 21.81 9.27
C PRO A 147 -9.96 22.04 9.65
N ILE A 148 -10.25 22.97 10.55
CA ILE A 148 -11.62 23.29 10.97
C ILE A 148 -12.41 23.87 9.80
N ALA A 149 -11.84 24.82 9.06
CA ALA A 149 -12.49 25.41 7.89
C ALA A 149 -12.75 24.37 6.80
N LEU A 150 -11.80 23.46 6.54
CA LEU A 150 -12.00 22.35 5.62
C LEU A 150 -13.15 21.44 6.04
N SER A 151 -13.21 21.07 7.32
CA SER A 151 -14.28 20.22 7.84
C SER A 151 -15.64 20.94 7.80
N TYR A 152 -15.67 22.23 8.16
CA TYR A 152 -16.87 23.07 8.00
C TYR A 152 -17.36 23.11 6.55
N ASN A 153 -16.46 23.35 5.59
CA ASN A 153 -16.81 23.41 4.17
C ASN A 153 -17.33 22.05 3.65
N ARG A 154 -16.82 20.92 4.17
CA ARG A 154 -17.34 19.59 3.84
C ARG A 154 -18.75 19.40 4.39
N LEU A 155 -18.98 19.78 5.66
CA LEU A 155 -20.31 19.75 6.26
C LEU A 155 -21.27 20.63 5.46
N GLU A 156 -20.91 21.88 5.17
CA GLU A 156 -21.71 22.83 4.42
C GLU A 156 -22.03 22.33 3.01
N ARG A 157 -21.05 21.80 2.27
CA ARG A 157 -21.27 21.25 0.92
C ARG A 157 -22.22 20.06 0.91
N ASN A 158 -22.17 19.24 1.96
CA ASN A 158 -23.04 18.07 2.10
C ASN A 158 -24.38 18.41 2.76
N PHE A 159 -24.51 19.61 3.33
CA PHE A 159 -25.69 20.13 3.99
C PHE A 159 -26.68 20.71 2.97
N ASP A 160 -27.36 19.83 2.23
CA ASP A 160 -28.63 20.16 1.60
C ASP A 160 -29.74 19.41 2.33
N ASP A 161 -30.49 20.14 3.17
CA ASP A 161 -31.57 19.60 4.00
C ASP A 161 -32.62 18.84 3.16
N LYS A 162 -32.85 19.23 1.90
CA LYS A 162 -33.82 18.55 1.02
C LYS A 162 -33.27 17.24 0.47
N ILE A 163 -31.99 17.20 0.14
CA ILE A 163 -31.34 15.98 -0.38
C ILE A 163 -31.14 14.98 0.75
N GLN A 164 -30.68 15.43 1.92
CA GLN A 164 -30.44 14.54 3.06
C GLN A 164 -31.74 13.92 3.57
N ARG A 165 -32.82 14.70 3.73
CA ARG A 165 -34.12 14.15 4.16
C ARG A 165 -34.63 13.06 3.20
N ARG A 166 -34.52 13.26 1.89
CA ARG A 166 -34.90 12.26 0.88
C ARG A 166 -34.05 10.98 1.00
N LYS A 167 -32.74 11.11 1.23
CA LYS A 167 -31.86 9.94 1.45
C LYS A 167 -32.24 9.16 2.70
N PHE A 168 -32.59 9.83 3.79
CA PHE A 168 -33.06 9.17 5.00
C PHE A 168 -34.43 8.52 4.87
N GLU A 169 -35.32 9.10 4.05
CA GLU A 169 -36.61 8.47 3.72
C GLU A 169 -36.43 7.14 2.97
N HIS A 170 -35.39 7.01 2.14
CA HIS A 170 -35.07 5.75 1.42
C HIS A 170 -34.67 4.59 2.34
N LEU A 171 -34.09 4.86 3.53
CA LEU A 171 -33.74 3.84 4.52
C LEU A 171 -34.98 3.30 5.29
N GLY A 172 -36.16 3.87 5.07
CA GLY A 172 -37.44 3.40 5.61
C GLY A 172 -37.57 3.49 7.13
N ARG A 173 -38.65 2.89 7.69
CA ARG A 173 -38.93 2.90 9.15
C ARG A 173 -37.87 2.19 10.01
N GLY A 174 -36.94 1.46 9.40
CA GLY A 174 -35.83 0.76 10.05
C GLY A 174 -34.48 1.48 9.95
N GLY A 175 -34.37 2.60 9.22
CA GLY A 175 -33.10 3.21 8.85
C GLY A 175 -32.17 3.53 10.02
N ASN A 176 -32.70 4.06 11.12
CA ASN A 176 -31.90 4.35 12.31
C ASN A 176 -31.32 3.08 12.96
N ARG A 177 -32.07 1.97 12.93
CA ARG A 177 -31.58 0.69 13.46
C ARG A 177 -30.51 0.08 12.55
N ALA A 178 -30.74 0.12 11.23
CA ALA A 178 -29.75 -0.30 10.23
C ALA A 178 -28.45 0.49 10.38
N PHE A 179 -28.56 1.81 10.54
CA PHE A 179 -27.43 2.71 10.76
C PHE A 179 -26.70 2.41 12.08
N HIS A 180 -27.40 2.25 13.20
CA HIS A 180 -26.77 1.90 14.48
C HIS A 180 -26.07 0.54 14.44
N ALA A 181 -26.69 -0.46 13.79
CA ALA A 181 -26.08 -1.77 13.57
C ALA A 181 -24.86 -1.70 12.65
N PHE A 182 -24.89 -0.84 11.62
CA PHE A 182 -23.74 -0.58 10.76
C PHE A 182 -22.59 0.09 11.53
N VAL A 183 -22.88 1.09 12.36
CA VAL A 183 -21.88 1.71 13.26
C VAL A 183 -21.30 0.67 14.23
N ASN A 184 -22.14 -0.18 14.83
CA ASN A 184 -21.67 -1.27 15.69
C ASN A 184 -20.68 -2.17 14.97
N TYR A 185 -21.03 -2.60 13.77
CA TYR A 185 -20.25 -3.54 13.00
C TYR A 185 -18.91 -2.96 12.55
N VAL A 186 -18.90 -1.73 12.00
CA VAL A 186 -17.67 -1.05 11.58
C VAL A 186 -16.74 -0.84 12.78
N THR A 187 -17.25 -0.29 13.89
CA THR A 187 -16.42 0.00 15.07
C THR A 187 -15.91 -1.27 15.77
N ALA A 188 -16.71 -2.34 15.81
CA ALA A 188 -16.26 -3.64 16.31
C ALA A 188 -15.16 -4.24 15.44
N THR A 189 -15.31 -4.18 14.10
CA THR A 189 -14.32 -4.69 13.16
C THR A 189 -13.00 -3.91 13.28
N VAL A 190 -13.05 -2.58 13.37
CA VAL A 190 -11.86 -1.73 13.61
C VAL A 190 -11.22 -2.06 14.98
N ALA A 191 -12.02 -2.27 16.04
CA ALA A 191 -11.48 -2.68 17.34
C ALA A 191 -10.73 -4.01 17.26
N ILE A 192 -11.30 -5.03 16.60
CA ILE A 192 -10.65 -6.34 16.43
C ILE A 192 -9.32 -6.19 15.70
N VAL A 193 -9.26 -5.35 14.67
CA VAL A 193 -8.01 -5.07 13.94
C VAL A 193 -6.99 -4.38 14.86
N LEU A 194 -7.38 -3.29 15.54
CA LEU A 194 -6.49 -2.51 16.41
C LEU A 194 -5.92 -3.38 17.54
N LEU A 195 -6.73 -4.19 18.21
CA LEU A 195 -6.25 -5.07 19.29
C LEU A 195 -5.46 -6.30 18.81
N ARG A 196 -5.33 -6.51 17.48
CA ARG A 196 -4.45 -7.52 16.90
C ARG A 196 -3.13 -6.97 16.39
N THR A 197 -2.96 -5.64 16.31
CA THR A 197 -1.70 -5.05 15.82
C THR A 197 -0.64 -4.90 16.90
N THR A 198 -1.02 -4.72 18.16
CA THR A 198 -0.10 -4.54 19.29
C THR A 198 -0.60 -5.24 20.55
N ASP A 199 0.34 -5.71 21.38
CA ASP A 199 0.09 -6.43 22.64
C ASP A 199 0.32 -5.52 23.88
N ASP A 200 -0.23 -4.30 23.85
CA ASP A 200 -0.15 -3.33 24.95
C ASP A 200 -1.53 -3.04 25.56
N ASP A 201 -1.60 -3.08 26.89
CA ASP A 201 -2.82 -2.85 27.66
C ASP A 201 -3.28 -1.39 27.58
N LEU A 202 -2.33 -0.43 27.55
CA LEU A 202 -2.66 1.00 27.38
C LEU A 202 -3.19 1.28 25.97
N TRP A 203 -2.63 0.60 24.97
CA TRP A 203 -3.13 0.66 23.60
C TRP A 203 -4.57 0.14 23.51
N ALA A 204 -4.84 -1.03 24.10
CA ALA A 204 -6.19 -1.61 24.13
C ALA A 204 -7.20 -0.65 24.77
N ASP A 205 -6.86 -0.06 25.91
CA ASP A 205 -7.71 0.91 26.61
C ASP A 205 -8.00 2.14 25.74
N ASN A 206 -6.97 2.76 25.17
CA ASN A 206 -7.11 3.95 24.34
C ASN A 206 -7.93 3.68 23.07
N CYS A 207 -7.69 2.55 22.39
CA CYS A 207 -8.46 2.16 21.21
C CYS A 207 -9.94 1.95 21.55
N LEU A 208 -10.25 1.21 22.62
CA LEU A 208 -11.62 0.93 23.03
C LEU A 208 -12.34 2.20 23.51
N ALA A 209 -11.65 3.06 24.27
CA ALA A 209 -12.20 4.33 24.75
C ALA A 209 -12.55 5.26 23.59
N SER A 210 -11.60 5.51 22.68
CA SER A 210 -11.82 6.37 21.51
C SER A 210 -12.92 5.83 20.60
N LEU A 211 -12.91 4.53 20.28
CA LEU A 211 -13.96 3.92 19.46
C LEU A 211 -15.33 3.96 20.14
N ALA A 212 -15.40 3.80 21.46
CA ALA A 212 -16.66 3.91 22.22
C ALA A 212 -17.23 5.34 22.16
N GLN A 213 -16.38 6.35 22.31
CA GLN A 213 -16.77 7.76 22.18
C GLN A 213 -17.29 8.06 20.76
N PHE A 214 -16.56 7.64 19.71
CA PHE A 214 -17.00 7.80 18.33
C PHE A 214 -18.30 7.05 18.05
N ALA A 215 -18.39 5.77 18.40
CA ALA A 215 -19.61 4.97 18.18
C ALA A 215 -20.83 5.61 18.86
N SER A 216 -20.67 6.06 20.10
CA SER A 216 -21.73 6.72 20.86
C SER A 216 -22.19 8.02 20.19
N LYS A 217 -21.23 8.88 19.83
CA LYS A 217 -21.53 10.16 19.19
C LYS A 217 -22.14 9.98 17.82
N MET A 218 -21.60 9.09 16.99
CA MET A 218 -22.15 8.76 15.67
C MET A 218 -23.60 8.28 15.75
N LYS A 219 -23.96 7.45 16.73
CA LYS A 219 -25.35 7.00 16.94
C LYS A 219 -26.29 8.11 17.36
N VAL A 220 -25.81 9.05 18.20
CA VAL A 220 -26.59 10.21 18.64
C VAL A 220 -26.80 11.19 17.48
N VAL A 221 -25.73 11.57 16.78
CA VAL A 221 -25.82 12.54 15.67
C VAL A 221 -26.53 11.93 14.44
N GLY A 222 -26.30 10.66 14.16
CA GLY A 222 -26.93 9.94 13.06
C GLY A 222 -28.43 9.70 13.21
N TYR A 223 -29.02 10.01 14.37
CA TYR A 223 -30.47 9.97 14.55
C TYR A 223 -31.19 11.04 13.70
N ASP A 224 -30.56 12.23 13.58
CA ASP A 224 -31.04 13.34 12.75
C ASP A 224 -29.82 14.15 12.27
N LEU A 225 -29.21 13.70 11.17
CA LEU A 225 -28.01 14.32 10.61
C LEU A 225 -28.22 15.80 10.25
N PRO A 226 -29.34 16.23 9.63
CA PRO A 226 -29.57 17.65 9.35
C PRO A 226 -29.57 18.51 10.62
N ILE A 227 -30.34 18.14 11.65
CA ILE A 227 -30.39 18.95 12.88
C ILE A 227 -29.02 18.97 13.56
N THR A 228 -28.35 17.83 13.66
CA THR A 228 -27.06 17.72 14.37
C THR A 228 -25.91 18.40 13.62
N THR A 229 -25.92 18.40 12.28
CA THR A 229 -24.98 19.19 11.46
C THR A 229 -25.17 20.68 11.72
N ALA A 230 -26.42 21.17 11.74
CA ALA A 230 -26.70 22.57 12.04
C ALA A 230 -26.25 22.97 13.45
N ILE A 231 -26.41 22.08 14.44
CA ILE A 231 -25.89 22.31 15.81
C ILE A 231 -24.36 22.42 15.80
N SER A 232 -23.66 21.46 15.18
CA SER A 232 -22.18 21.45 15.09
C SER A 232 -21.64 22.71 14.41
N MET A 233 -22.21 23.10 13.26
CA MET A 233 -21.85 24.33 12.57
C MET A 233 -22.14 25.59 13.42
N ALA A 234 -23.25 25.62 14.15
CA ALA A 234 -23.56 26.75 15.04
C ALA A 234 -22.58 26.86 16.21
N VAL A 235 -22.07 25.74 16.74
CA VAL A 235 -21.02 25.73 17.78
C VAL A 235 -19.73 26.35 17.26
N PHE A 236 -19.34 26.05 16.02
CA PHE A 236 -18.20 26.69 15.37
C PHE A 236 -18.39 28.21 15.20
N LEU A 237 -19.53 28.65 14.67
CA LEU A 237 -19.81 30.07 14.47
C LEU A 237 -19.80 30.86 15.79
N ARG A 238 -20.29 30.26 16.89
CA ARG A 238 -20.19 30.85 18.24
C ARG A 238 -18.77 30.88 18.77
N SER A 239 -17.94 29.92 18.35
CA SER A 239 -16.53 29.83 18.77
C SER A 239 -15.62 30.71 17.91
N GLN A 240 -16.04 31.17 16.72
CA GLN A 240 -15.22 32.02 15.84
C GLN A 240 -14.61 33.28 16.48
N PRO A 241 -15.32 34.06 17.33
CA PRO A 241 -14.73 35.22 18.00
C PRO A 241 -13.50 34.85 18.84
N LEU A 242 -13.49 33.64 19.40
CA LEU A 242 -12.39 33.08 20.19
C LEU A 242 -11.28 32.47 19.32
N LEU A 243 -11.57 32.14 18.06
CA LEU A 243 -10.67 31.51 17.10
C LEU A 243 -10.03 32.50 16.11
N SER A 244 -10.48 33.75 16.08
CA SER A 244 -9.73 34.82 15.42
C SER A 244 -8.32 34.88 16.01
N PRO A 245 -7.28 35.32 15.26
CA PRO A 245 -5.94 35.49 15.81
C PRO A 245 -5.97 36.66 16.79
N ILE A 246 -6.53 36.42 17.97
CA ILE A 246 -6.20 37.16 19.17
C ILE A 246 -4.70 36.95 19.26
N LYS A 247 -3.94 38.01 18.97
CA LYS A 247 -2.54 38.11 19.36
C LYS A 247 -2.55 37.91 20.87
N PHE A 248 -2.43 36.66 21.33
CA PHE A 248 -2.22 36.37 22.73
C PHE A 248 -0.93 37.10 23.07
N THR A 249 -1.07 38.19 23.81
CA THR A 249 0.01 39.10 24.15
C THR A 249 0.99 38.47 25.13
N ASN A 250 0.82 37.20 25.51
CA ASN A 250 1.87 36.37 26.09
C ASN A 250 1.58 34.87 25.84
N PRO A 251 2.38 34.16 25.02
CA PRO A 251 2.33 32.70 24.89
C PRO A 251 2.86 31.94 26.13
N MET A 252 2.80 32.55 27.33
CA MET A 252 3.50 32.10 28.54
C MET A 252 2.67 31.29 29.55
N ASP A 253 1.34 31.14 29.36
CA ASP A 253 0.48 30.56 30.42
C ASP A 253 0.16 29.06 30.26
N LEU A 254 0.55 28.42 29.15
CA LEU A 254 0.49 26.95 29.02
C LEU A 254 1.89 26.38 29.25
N ASP A 255 2.02 25.49 30.24
CA ASP A 255 3.25 24.76 30.49
C ASP A 255 3.61 23.94 29.24
N PRO A 256 4.81 24.10 28.65
CA PRO A 256 5.26 23.29 27.52
C PRO A 256 5.08 21.77 27.73
N GLN A 257 5.11 21.31 28.97
CA GLN A 257 4.89 19.90 29.33
C GLN A 257 3.44 19.43 29.09
N GLU A 258 2.45 20.30 29.28
CA GLU A 258 1.04 19.97 29.04
C GLU A 258 0.75 19.86 27.54
N ALA A 259 1.31 20.78 26.74
CA ALA A 259 1.22 20.75 25.29
C ALA A 259 1.82 19.46 24.69
N GLU A 260 2.96 19.02 25.24
CA GLU A 260 3.63 17.77 24.83
C GLU A 260 2.77 16.52 25.12
N HIS A 261 1.91 16.54 26.14
CA HIS A 261 1.04 15.42 26.47
C HIS A 261 -0.29 15.40 25.68
N ILE A 262 -0.86 16.58 25.38
CA ILE A 262 -2.15 16.69 24.68
C ILE A 262 -2.02 16.41 23.18
N ALA A 263 -0.91 16.81 22.54
CA ALA A 263 -0.72 16.66 21.10
C ALA A 263 -0.78 15.18 20.63
N PRO A 264 -0.14 14.20 21.30
CA PRO A 264 -0.28 12.78 20.97
C PRO A 264 -1.72 12.26 21.08
N LEU A 265 -2.50 12.72 22.06
CA LEU A 265 -3.90 12.31 22.23
C LEU A 265 -4.79 12.88 21.11
N ILE A 266 -4.55 14.12 20.69
CA ILE A 266 -5.23 14.72 19.52
C ILE A 266 -4.89 13.91 18.27
N ALA A 267 -3.59 13.65 18.04
CA ALA A 267 -3.12 12.90 16.88
C ALA A 267 -3.71 11.49 16.85
N PHE A 268 -3.70 10.77 17.98
CA PHE A 268 -4.30 9.44 18.12
C PHE A 268 -5.78 9.44 17.73
N ASN A 269 -6.57 10.35 18.28
CA ASN A 269 -8.00 10.43 17.97
C ASN A 269 -8.25 10.77 16.49
N GLN A 270 -7.49 11.71 15.92
CA GLN A 270 -7.60 12.05 14.49
C GLN A 270 -7.26 10.86 13.59
N THR A 271 -6.24 10.08 13.94
CA THR A 271 -5.88 8.89 13.18
C THR A 271 -6.92 7.77 13.34
N VAL A 272 -7.52 7.58 14.52
CA VAL A 272 -8.66 6.65 14.70
C VAL A 272 -9.86 7.07 13.85
N GLN A 273 -10.17 8.37 13.77
CA GLN A 273 -11.20 8.88 12.87
C GLN A 273 -10.85 8.59 11.40
N GLN A 274 -9.60 8.78 11.00
CA GLN A 274 -9.16 8.47 9.65
C GLN A 274 -9.30 6.97 9.34
N LEU A 275 -9.00 6.07 10.30
CA LEU A 275 -9.23 4.63 10.14
C LEU A 275 -10.71 4.29 9.93
N LEU A 276 -11.62 4.90 10.69
CA LEU A 276 -13.07 4.72 10.49
C LEU A 276 -13.53 5.23 9.12
N ARG A 277 -12.95 6.33 8.65
CA ARG A 277 -13.21 6.86 7.31
C ARG A 277 -12.71 5.89 6.24
N ASP A 278 -11.46 5.44 6.34
CA ASP A 278 -10.85 4.51 5.38
C ASP A 278 -11.62 3.19 5.32
N ALA A 279 -12.10 2.69 6.47
CA ALA A 279 -12.93 1.48 6.58
C ALA A 279 -14.30 1.57 5.87
N THR A 280 -14.74 2.76 5.48
CA THR A 280 -16.03 2.94 4.77
C THR A 280 -15.90 3.68 3.45
N ALA A 281 -14.71 4.18 3.11
CA ALA A 281 -14.46 5.00 1.93
C ALA A 281 -14.84 4.29 0.62
N THR A 282 -14.45 3.02 0.47
CA THR A 282 -14.70 2.25 -0.75
C THR A 282 -16.11 1.65 -0.83
N LEU A 283 -16.92 1.79 0.22
CA LEU A 283 -18.34 1.41 0.21
C LEU A 283 -19.21 2.45 -0.51
N LEU A 284 -18.73 3.68 -0.65
CA LEU A 284 -19.41 4.71 -1.42
C LEU A 284 -19.33 4.39 -2.92
N TRP A 285 -20.49 4.31 -3.55
CA TRP A 285 -20.58 4.39 -5.00
C TRP A 285 -20.07 5.74 -5.52
N ASP A 286 -19.21 5.68 -6.53
CA ASP A 286 -18.64 6.82 -7.23
C ASP A 286 -19.25 6.92 -8.64
N ALA A 287 -20.12 7.92 -8.83
CA ALA A 287 -20.78 8.17 -10.11
C ALA A 287 -19.80 8.49 -11.26
N THR A 288 -18.57 8.94 -10.95
CA THR A 288 -17.56 9.24 -11.99
C THR A 288 -17.07 7.98 -12.71
N THR A 289 -17.28 6.80 -12.14
CA THR A 289 -16.96 5.52 -12.79
C THR A 289 -17.84 5.25 -14.01
N GLY A 290 -18.99 5.93 -14.12
CA GLY A 290 -19.99 5.67 -15.15
C GLY A 290 -20.67 4.30 -15.04
N GLN A 291 -20.40 3.54 -13.97
CA GLN A 291 -20.99 2.23 -13.70
C GLN A 291 -22.08 2.33 -12.63
N PRO A 292 -23.13 1.49 -12.69
CA PRO A 292 -24.10 1.40 -11.61
C PRO A 292 -23.47 0.84 -10.33
N SER A 293 -24.13 1.06 -9.19
CA SER A 293 -23.59 0.72 -7.87
C SER A 293 -23.35 -0.78 -7.66
N ASP A 294 -24.09 -1.64 -8.36
CA ASP A 294 -24.00 -3.10 -8.33
C ASP A 294 -23.11 -3.69 -9.43
N MET A 295 -22.34 -2.86 -10.14
CA MET A 295 -21.43 -3.31 -11.20
C MET A 295 -20.00 -2.88 -10.90
N PHE A 296 -19.30 -3.74 -10.18
CA PHE A 296 -17.89 -3.55 -9.88
C PHE A 296 -17.15 -4.87 -9.67
N GLU A 297 -15.84 -4.77 -9.83
CA GLU A 297 -14.85 -5.68 -9.27
C GLU A 297 -13.87 -4.86 -8.43
N THR A 298 -13.51 -5.40 -7.27
CA THR A 298 -12.41 -4.92 -6.46
C THR A 298 -11.51 -6.09 -6.10
N SER A 299 -10.21 -5.85 -6.10
CA SER A 299 -9.23 -6.88 -5.74
C SER A 299 -8.08 -6.33 -4.93
N ALA A 300 -7.49 -7.16 -4.09
CA ALA A 300 -6.34 -6.81 -3.28
C ALA A 300 -5.40 -8.01 -3.16
N VAL A 301 -4.11 -7.76 -3.35
CA VAL A 301 -3.08 -8.79 -3.42
C VAL A 301 -1.89 -8.42 -2.54
N LEU A 302 -1.47 -9.36 -1.69
CA LEU A 302 -0.23 -9.36 -0.94
C LEU A 302 0.72 -10.35 -1.58
N TYR A 303 1.79 -9.83 -2.19
CA TYR A 303 2.74 -10.62 -2.96
C TYR A 303 4.17 -10.42 -2.49
N ASP A 304 5.01 -11.43 -2.75
CA ASP A 304 6.45 -11.38 -2.49
C ASP A 304 7.18 -10.80 -3.71
N THR A 305 8.04 -9.82 -3.45
CA THR A 305 8.82 -9.13 -4.49
C THR A 305 10.02 -9.96 -4.96
N GLY A 306 10.44 -10.95 -4.17
CA GLY A 306 11.65 -11.74 -4.36
C GLY A 306 12.90 -11.12 -3.70
N PHE A 307 12.79 -9.90 -3.14
CA PHE A 307 13.92 -9.18 -2.52
C PHE A 307 13.89 -9.32 -1.01
N HIS A 308 14.77 -10.15 -0.44
CA HIS A 308 14.91 -10.33 1.02
C HIS A 308 13.60 -10.62 1.77
N GLY A 309 12.62 -11.27 1.11
CA GLY A 309 11.30 -11.53 1.68
C GLY A 309 10.43 -10.28 1.87
N ALA A 310 10.81 -9.16 1.22
CA ALA A 310 9.99 -7.97 1.14
C ALA A 310 8.69 -8.29 0.40
N ARG A 311 7.61 -7.73 0.91
CA ARG A 311 6.28 -7.93 0.36
C ARG A 311 5.67 -6.61 -0.01
N ARG A 312 4.67 -6.67 -0.89
CA ARG A 312 3.94 -5.51 -1.35
C ARG A 312 2.46 -5.80 -1.37
N GLN A 313 1.72 -4.72 -1.19
CA GLN A 313 0.29 -4.67 -1.35
C GLN A 313 -0.02 -3.97 -2.67
N LEU A 314 -0.90 -4.55 -3.46
CA LEU A 314 -1.48 -3.93 -4.65
C LEU A 314 -3.00 -4.09 -4.57
N CYS A 315 -3.71 -3.02 -4.84
CA CYS A 315 -5.14 -2.90 -4.61
C CYS A 315 -5.81 -2.26 -5.82
N GLN A 316 -6.96 -2.78 -6.21
CA GLN A 316 -7.93 -2.18 -7.09
C GLN A 316 -9.21 -1.98 -6.29
N GLU A 317 -9.50 -0.74 -5.94
CA GLU A 317 -10.66 -0.35 -5.15
C GLU A 317 -11.94 -0.36 -6.00
N ARG A 318 -13.12 -0.38 -5.36
CA ARG A 318 -14.44 -0.42 -6.03
C ARG A 318 -14.67 0.72 -7.01
N ASN A 319 -14.11 1.88 -6.73
CA ASN A 319 -14.15 3.06 -7.62
C ASN A 319 -13.11 3.00 -8.75
N ARG A 320 -12.45 1.86 -8.99
CA ARG A 320 -11.38 1.65 -9.98
C ARG A 320 -10.07 2.37 -9.68
N ARG A 321 -9.89 2.90 -8.47
CA ARG A 321 -8.57 3.38 -8.05
C ARG A 321 -7.63 2.20 -7.93
N ILE A 322 -6.42 2.33 -8.46
CA ILE A 322 -5.37 1.33 -8.30
C ILE A 322 -4.28 1.93 -7.43
N GLY A 323 -3.95 1.26 -6.33
CA GLY A 323 -2.93 1.73 -5.41
C GLY A 323 -2.04 0.62 -4.88
N SER A 324 -0.89 1.02 -4.37
CA SER A 324 0.14 0.11 -3.91
C SER A 324 0.87 0.65 -2.69
N SER A 325 1.40 -0.25 -1.88
CA SER A 325 2.30 0.08 -0.78
C SER A 325 3.36 -1.01 -0.62
N ALA A 326 4.58 -0.59 -0.28
CA ALA A 326 5.70 -1.46 0.00
C ALA A 326 6.28 -1.27 1.42
N GLY A 327 5.70 -0.36 2.20
CA GLY A 327 6.11 -0.11 3.59
C GLY A 327 5.95 -1.37 4.44
N ARG A 328 7.00 -1.77 5.15
CA ARG A 328 7.00 -3.00 5.97
C ARG A 328 5.91 -2.98 7.04
N SER A 329 5.72 -1.84 7.69
CA SER A 329 4.67 -1.60 8.69
C SER A 329 3.28 -1.70 8.05
N THR A 330 3.08 -1.08 6.89
CA THR A 330 1.83 -1.12 6.10
C THR A 330 1.46 -2.54 5.67
N VAL A 331 2.40 -3.28 5.08
CA VAL A 331 2.16 -4.66 4.62
C VAL A 331 1.89 -5.61 5.80
N ARG A 332 2.54 -5.37 6.94
CA ARG A 332 2.22 -6.06 8.19
C ARG A 332 0.79 -5.77 8.65
N SER A 333 0.39 -4.50 8.68
CA SER A 333 -0.98 -4.10 9.01
C SER A 333 -1.99 -4.76 8.07
N ALA A 334 -1.72 -4.80 6.76
CA ALA A 334 -2.58 -5.46 5.78
C ALA A 334 -2.68 -6.98 6.04
N SER A 335 -1.60 -7.63 6.48
CA SER A 335 -1.61 -9.05 6.84
C SER A 335 -2.49 -9.32 8.07
N VAL A 336 -2.43 -8.46 9.10
CA VAL A 336 -3.30 -8.54 10.29
C VAL A 336 -4.77 -8.39 9.89
N VAL A 337 -5.08 -7.40 9.04
CA VAL A 337 -6.45 -7.20 8.55
C VAL A 337 -6.92 -8.40 7.75
N PHE A 338 -6.08 -8.98 6.89
CA PHE A 338 -6.43 -10.17 6.13
C PHE A 338 -6.78 -11.37 7.04
N ASP A 339 -6.10 -11.54 8.17
CA ASP A 339 -6.45 -12.57 9.15
C ASP A 339 -7.81 -12.31 9.82
N VAL A 340 -8.18 -11.04 10.02
CA VAL A 340 -9.54 -10.67 10.48
C VAL A 340 -10.58 -10.97 9.41
N CYS A 341 -10.33 -10.56 8.16
CA CYS A 341 -11.15 -10.90 7.00
C CYS A 341 -11.41 -12.40 6.91
N ARG A 342 -10.35 -13.21 6.97
CA ARG A 342 -10.44 -14.67 6.87
C ARG A 342 -11.28 -15.29 7.97
N ALA A 343 -11.17 -14.78 9.21
CA ALA A 343 -11.99 -15.24 10.32
C ALA A 343 -13.47 -14.96 10.05
N ILE A 344 -13.80 -13.71 9.70
CA ILE A 344 -15.19 -13.29 9.43
C ILE A 344 -15.77 -14.05 8.23
N TRP A 345 -15.06 -14.12 7.10
CA TRP A 345 -15.56 -14.75 5.87
C TRP A 345 -15.72 -16.27 5.98
N SER A 346 -15.00 -16.90 6.91
CA SER A 346 -15.13 -18.35 7.14
C SER A 346 -16.47 -18.71 7.79
N ASP A 347 -17.03 -17.80 8.60
CA ASP A 347 -18.26 -18.02 9.36
C ASP A 347 -19.53 -17.69 8.55
N ILE A 348 -19.39 -17.06 7.38
CA ILE A 348 -20.51 -16.75 6.50
C ILE A 348 -21.05 -18.06 5.90
N PRO A 349 -22.36 -18.35 6.05
CA PRO A 349 -22.97 -19.55 5.49
C PRO A 349 -22.99 -19.48 3.96
N ASP A 350 -22.94 -20.65 3.31
CA ASP A 350 -23.28 -20.71 1.89
C ASP A 350 -24.77 -20.46 1.71
N ASP A 351 -25.11 -19.56 0.79
CA ASP A 351 -26.48 -19.34 0.38
C ASP A 351 -26.67 -19.77 -1.08
N ASP A 352 -27.27 -20.95 -1.24
CA ASP A 352 -27.56 -21.54 -2.54
C ASP A 352 -28.86 -21.02 -3.18
N ARG A 353 -29.54 -20.03 -2.57
CA ARG A 353 -30.81 -19.51 -3.11
C ARG A 353 -30.63 -19.00 -4.54
N PRO A 354 -31.51 -19.40 -5.49
CA PRO A 354 -31.46 -18.92 -6.87
C PRO A 354 -31.94 -17.47 -6.94
N VAL A 355 -31.01 -16.52 -6.80
CA VAL A 355 -31.24 -15.08 -6.97
C VAL A 355 -30.59 -14.59 -8.26
N PRO A 356 -31.19 -13.58 -8.94
CA PRO A 356 -30.69 -13.07 -10.21
C PRO A 356 -29.37 -12.29 -10.07
N CYS A 357 -29.17 -11.62 -8.94
CA CYS A 357 -27.96 -10.85 -8.63
C CYS A 357 -27.19 -11.49 -7.48
N ARG A 358 -25.89 -11.66 -7.65
CA ARG A 358 -25.00 -12.28 -6.66
C ARG A 358 -23.69 -11.51 -6.58
N THR A 359 -23.07 -11.55 -5.41
CA THR A 359 -21.70 -11.05 -5.21
C THR A 359 -20.81 -12.24 -4.89
N TYR A 360 -19.72 -12.38 -5.64
CA TYR A 360 -18.74 -13.45 -5.46
C TYR A 360 -17.53 -12.91 -4.71
N VAL A 361 -17.08 -13.68 -3.73
CA VAL A 361 -15.88 -13.40 -2.94
C VAL A 361 -14.94 -14.57 -3.10
N ASP A 362 -13.83 -14.33 -3.78
CA ASP A 362 -12.76 -15.29 -3.99
C ASP A 362 -11.57 -14.85 -3.15
N TRP A 363 -11.03 -15.74 -2.33
CA TRP A 363 -9.77 -15.46 -1.64
C TRP A 363 -8.88 -16.68 -1.57
N SER A 364 -7.58 -16.44 -1.67
CA SER A 364 -6.55 -17.44 -1.54
C SER A 364 -5.45 -16.97 -0.61
N TRP A 365 -4.87 -17.91 0.14
CA TRP A 365 -3.78 -17.62 1.07
C TRP A 365 -2.86 -18.81 1.26
N THR A 366 -1.59 -18.54 1.58
CA THR A 366 -0.65 -19.58 1.98
C THR A 366 -0.89 -19.96 3.44
N SER A 367 -1.00 -21.25 3.77
CA SER A 367 -1.03 -21.70 5.17
C SER A 367 0.37 -21.64 5.81
N LYS A 368 0.45 -21.35 7.12
CA LYS A 368 1.72 -21.41 7.87
C LYS A 368 2.13 -22.87 8.02
N ASN A 369 3.06 -23.37 7.21
CA ASN A 369 3.72 -24.63 7.53
C ASN A 369 4.78 -24.36 8.60
N SER A 370 4.52 -24.82 9.83
CA SER A 370 5.36 -24.64 11.02
C SER A 370 6.79 -25.21 10.91
N ASN A 371 7.10 -25.94 9.84
CA ASN A 371 8.38 -26.63 9.65
C ASN A 371 9.38 -25.87 8.77
N ASP A 372 9.01 -24.73 8.18
CA ASP A 372 9.90 -23.99 7.27
C ASP A 372 10.78 -22.98 8.04
N LYS A 373 11.74 -23.49 8.79
CA LYS A 373 12.69 -22.68 9.58
C LYS A 373 13.84 -22.08 8.76
N ASP A 374 13.94 -22.42 7.47
CA ASP A 374 15.14 -22.15 6.66
C ASP A 374 15.09 -20.81 5.90
N GLY A 375 14.04 -19.99 6.06
CA GLY A 375 13.93 -18.72 5.33
C GLY A 375 13.92 -18.89 3.80
N LYS A 376 13.66 -20.10 3.30
CA LYS A 376 13.66 -20.48 1.88
C LYS A 376 12.33 -20.14 1.20
N GLY A 377 11.89 -18.89 1.33
CA GLY A 377 10.71 -18.36 0.62
C GLY A 377 9.38 -19.00 1.02
N ILE A 378 8.27 -18.30 0.83
CA ILE A 378 6.95 -18.82 1.21
C ILE A 378 6.52 -19.86 0.16
N HIS A 379 6.37 -21.12 0.56
CA HIS A 379 5.87 -22.19 -0.30
C HIS A 379 4.36 -22.03 -0.59
N LYS A 380 3.98 -21.97 -1.88
CA LYS A 380 2.56 -22.07 -2.33
C LYS A 380 1.95 -23.47 -2.15
N LYS A 381 2.75 -24.50 -1.88
CA LYS A 381 2.25 -25.86 -1.57
C LYS A 381 1.48 -25.82 -0.25
N GLY A 382 0.15 -25.97 -0.33
CA GLY A 382 -0.76 -25.79 0.80
C GLY A 382 -1.51 -24.45 0.78
N ALA A 383 -1.50 -23.72 -0.34
CA ALA A 383 -2.39 -22.58 -0.52
C ALA A 383 -3.85 -23.05 -0.48
N ALA A 384 -4.63 -22.45 0.42
CA ALA A 384 -6.06 -22.66 0.49
C ALA A 384 -6.74 -21.60 -0.37
N THR A 385 -7.76 -22.01 -1.10
CA THR A 385 -8.62 -21.11 -1.89
C THR A 385 -10.05 -21.38 -1.49
N ARG A 386 -10.82 -20.32 -1.27
CA ARG A 386 -12.25 -20.38 -1.01
C ARG A 386 -12.97 -19.38 -1.91
N ARG A 387 -14.14 -19.79 -2.36
CA ARG A 387 -15.10 -18.97 -3.11
C ARG A 387 -16.41 -19.01 -2.34
N ARG A 388 -17.02 -17.86 -2.11
CA ARG A 388 -18.38 -17.73 -1.55
C ARG A 388 -19.25 -16.92 -2.48
N SER A 389 -20.53 -17.26 -2.53
CA SER A 389 -21.55 -16.48 -3.21
C SER A 389 -22.47 -15.85 -2.17
N LEU A 390 -22.64 -14.54 -2.26
CA LEU A 390 -23.46 -13.75 -1.37
C LEU A 390 -24.68 -13.25 -2.12
N THR A 391 -25.86 -13.52 -1.57
CA THR A 391 -27.16 -13.24 -2.18
C THR A 391 -27.85 -12.05 -1.54
N ASN A 392 -27.49 -11.71 -0.29
CA ASN A 392 -28.14 -10.66 0.51
C ASN A 392 -27.12 -9.61 0.97
N MET A 393 -27.62 -8.39 1.21
CA MET A 393 -26.76 -7.27 1.56
C MET A 393 -26.15 -7.36 2.96
N LYS A 394 -26.77 -8.10 3.88
CA LYS A 394 -26.20 -8.30 5.22
C LYS A 394 -24.85 -9.03 5.13
N ASP A 395 -24.78 -10.10 4.35
CA ASP A 395 -23.55 -10.85 4.14
C ASP A 395 -22.55 -10.07 3.28
N VAL A 396 -23.03 -9.37 2.26
CA VAL A 396 -22.19 -8.48 1.43
C VAL A 396 -21.50 -7.41 2.27
N ILE A 397 -22.23 -6.72 3.17
CA ILE A 397 -21.66 -5.72 4.08
C ILE A 397 -20.68 -6.38 5.04
N SER A 398 -21.03 -7.57 5.54
CA SER A 398 -20.17 -8.33 6.45
C SER A 398 -18.82 -8.67 5.81
N VAL A 399 -18.78 -8.92 4.49
CA VAL A 399 -17.52 -9.10 3.76
C VAL A 399 -16.85 -7.77 3.42
N LEU A 400 -17.59 -6.80 2.89
CA LEU A 400 -17.02 -5.59 2.31
C LEU A 400 -16.34 -4.70 3.35
N VAL A 401 -16.91 -4.55 4.56
CA VAL A 401 -16.33 -3.69 5.61
C VAL A 401 -14.92 -4.14 6.04
N PRO A 402 -14.64 -5.40 6.40
CA PRO A 402 -13.26 -5.80 6.67
C PRO A 402 -12.40 -5.78 5.39
N TYR A 403 -12.97 -6.04 4.22
CA TYR A 403 -12.25 -5.94 2.94
C TYR A 403 -11.74 -4.52 2.65
N THR A 404 -12.52 -3.47 2.93
CA THR A 404 -12.08 -2.07 2.75
C THR A 404 -10.90 -1.71 3.67
N MET A 405 -10.78 -2.40 4.81
CA MET A 405 -9.62 -2.25 5.70
C MET A 405 -8.39 -2.95 5.11
N PHE A 406 -8.59 -4.03 4.34
CA PHE A 406 -7.53 -4.75 3.66
C PHE A 406 -7.09 -4.08 2.35
N CYS A 407 -7.97 -3.29 1.72
CA CYS A 407 -7.77 -2.68 0.41
C CYS A 407 -7.84 -1.15 0.50
N GLY A 408 -6.78 -0.45 0.10
CA GLY A 408 -6.73 1.02 0.16
C GLY A 408 -5.77 1.56 1.22
N PRO A 409 -5.99 2.80 1.71
CA PRO A 409 -5.06 3.49 2.62
C PRO A 409 -5.10 2.98 4.07
N PHE A 410 -6.14 2.24 4.47
CA PHE A 410 -6.34 1.81 5.86
C PHE A 410 -5.09 1.15 6.49
N PRO A 411 -4.38 0.20 5.84
CA PRO A 411 -3.19 -0.40 6.42
C PRO A 411 -2.04 0.59 6.67
N SER A 412 -1.92 1.62 5.83
CA SER A 412 -0.90 2.67 5.99
C SER A 412 -1.24 3.61 7.14
N THR A 413 -2.51 3.99 7.27
CA THR A 413 -3.02 4.76 8.41
C THR A 413 -2.83 3.98 9.72
N LEU A 414 -3.08 2.67 9.70
CA LEU A 414 -2.91 1.79 10.85
C LEU A 414 -1.43 1.65 11.23
N ALA A 415 -0.55 1.50 10.24
CA ALA A 415 0.90 1.49 10.45
C ALA A 415 1.38 2.79 11.11
N ALA A 416 0.94 3.95 10.59
CA ALA A 416 1.27 5.24 11.17
C ALA A 416 0.78 5.39 12.62
N LEU A 417 -0.44 4.91 12.93
CA LEU A 417 -0.97 4.92 14.29
C LEU A 417 -0.12 4.08 15.26
N VAL A 418 0.25 2.87 14.84
CA VAL A 418 1.08 1.95 15.63
C VAL A 418 2.48 2.55 15.83
N SER A 419 3.08 3.09 14.78
CA SER A 419 4.39 3.76 14.86
C SER A 419 4.36 4.98 15.79
N ALA A 420 3.29 5.79 15.75
CA ALA A 420 3.13 6.95 16.62
C ALA A 420 2.88 6.59 18.10
N SER A 421 2.32 5.41 18.36
CA SER A 421 1.96 4.95 19.71
C SER A 421 3.04 4.09 20.37
N SER A 422 4.02 3.61 19.60
CA SER A 422 5.17 2.88 20.14
C SER A 422 6.09 3.86 20.88
N ASP A 423 5.95 3.93 22.21
CA ASP A 423 6.83 4.72 23.06
C ASP A 423 8.29 4.23 22.95
N LYS A 424 9.25 5.16 23.04
CA LYS A 424 10.69 4.84 23.04
C LYS A 424 11.13 4.06 24.29
N GLN A 425 10.33 4.08 25.36
CA GLN A 425 10.70 3.52 26.66
C GLN A 425 10.27 2.06 26.86
N THR A 426 9.17 1.63 26.25
CA THR A 426 8.75 0.23 26.25
C THR A 426 8.60 -0.24 24.81
N PRO A 427 9.47 -1.15 24.31
CA PRO A 427 9.34 -1.63 22.95
C PRO A 427 8.01 -2.40 22.86
N THR A 428 7.03 -1.79 22.20
CA THR A 428 5.75 -2.44 21.92
C THR A 428 6.07 -3.70 21.13
N THR A 429 5.90 -4.86 21.76
CA THR A 429 6.12 -6.14 21.09
C THR A 429 4.97 -6.33 20.13
N CYS A 430 5.14 -5.89 18.88
CA CYS A 430 4.17 -6.18 17.87
C CYS A 430 4.29 -7.70 17.54
N PRO A 431 3.19 -8.46 17.54
CA PRO A 431 3.21 -9.91 17.30
C PRO A 431 3.77 -10.24 15.91
N GLU A 432 4.67 -11.22 15.79
CA GLU A 432 5.30 -11.57 14.51
C GLU A 432 4.25 -11.70 13.39
N PRO A 433 4.33 -10.89 12.33
CA PRO A 433 3.29 -10.89 11.30
C PRO A 433 3.17 -12.27 10.68
N SER A 434 1.93 -12.67 10.42
CA SER A 434 1.66 -13.86 9.63
C SER A 434 2.33 -13.70 8.26
N THR A 435 3.16 -14.69 7.91
CA THR A 435 4.01 -14.60 6.71
C THR A 435 3.26 -15.01 5.45
N HIS A 436 2.00 -14.59 5.31
CA HIS A 436 1.12 -15.10 4.28
C HIS A 436 1.17 -14.25 3.01
N LEU A 437 1.20 -14.92 1.87
CA LEU A 437 0.71 -14.34 0.62
C LEU A 437 -0.81 -14.45 0.65
N ALA A 438 -1.47 -13.45 0.08
CA ALA A 438 -2.92 -13.41 0.03
C ALA A 438 -3.37 -12.77 -1.28
N SER A 439 -4.46 -13.27 -1.84
CA SER A 439 -5.19 -12.57 -2.89
C SER A 439 -6.68 -12.63 -2.59
N VAL A 440 -7.37 -11.53 -2.85
CA VAL A 440 -8.80 -11.38 -2.67
C VAL A 440 -9.38 -10.71 -3.90
N ARG A 441 -10.51 -11.23 -4.38
CA ARG A 441 -11.34 -10.63 -5.42
C ARG A 441 -12.79 -10.64 -4.97
N ILE A 442 -13.44 -9.49 -5.05
CA ILE A 442 -14.88 -9.34 -4.86
C ILE A 442 -15.45 -8.81 -6.16
N ARG A 443 -16.35 -9.58 -6.78
CA ARG A 443 -16.99 -9.20 -8.04
C ARG A 443 -18.48 -9.43 -8.00
N THR A 444 -19.22 -8.56 -8.67
CA THR A 444 -20.67 -8.66 -8.82
C THR A 444 -21.01 -9.49 -10.07
N SER A 445 -22.17 -10.15 -10.06
CA SER A 445 -22.65 -10.90 -11.22
C SER A 445 -22.86 -9.99 -12.44
N GLN A 446 -23.30 -8.74 -12.22
CA GLN A 446 -23.44 -7.74 -13.28
C GLN A 446 -22.11 -7.37 -13.92
N TYR A 447 -21.05 -7.24 -13.11
CA TYR A 447 -19.71 -7.01 -13.64
C TYR A 447 -19.24 -8.20 -14.50
N THR A 448 -19.45 -9.43 -14.03
CA THR A 448 -19.05 -10.64 -14.76
C THR A 448 -19.74 -10.72 -16.13
N TRP A 449 -21.02 -10.37 -16.20
CA TRP A 449 -21.77 -10.35 -17.46
C TRP A 449 -21.24 -9.27 -18.42
N LEU A 450 -20.97 -8.06 -17.92
CA LEU A 450 -20.40 -6.99 -18.74
C LEU A 450 -19.00 -7.34 -19.23
N GLU A 451 -18.16 -7.90 -18.37
CA GLU A 451 -16.81 -8.33 -18.72
C GLU A 451 -16.83 -9.37 -19.83
N ALA A 452 -17.72 -10.37 -19.75
CA ALA A 452 -17.90 -11.35 -20.82
C ALA A 452 -18.28 -10.70 -22.17
N GLN A 453 -19.11 -9.64 -22.16
CA GLN A 453 -19.44 -8.89 -23.38
C GLN A 453 -18.29 -8.00 -23.88
N MET A 454 -17.53 -7.42 -22.95
CA MET A 454 -16.43 -6.51 -23.25
C MET A 454 -15.21 -7.27 -23.78
N GLN A 455 -14.93 -8.46 -23.26
CA GLN A 455 -13.80 -9.29 -23.66
C GLN A 455 -13.81 -9.54 -25.18
N ASP A 456 -14.97 -9.89 -25.74
CA ASP A 456 -15.16 -10.08 -27.19
C ASP A 456 -14.83 -8.82 -28.03
N GLN A 457 -15.06 -7.63 -27.47
CA GLN A 457 -14.75 -6.35 -28.14
C GLN A 457 -13.27 -5.95 -27.97
N TYR A 458 -12.70 -6.16 -26.78
CA TYR A 458 -11.35 -5.71 -26.45
C TYR A 458 -10.25 -6.55 -27.09
N GLU A 459 -10.46 -7.86 -27.27
CA GLU A 459 -9.49 -8.76 -27.92
C GLU A 459 -9.06 -8.28 -29.32
N ASN A 460 -9.86 -7.41 -29.93
CA ASN A 460 -9.63 -6.88 -31.25
C ASN A 460 -9.03 -5.45 -31.28
N HIS A 461 -9.33 -4.56 -30.33
CA HIS A 461 -9.14 -3.11 -30.55
C HIS A 461 -8.52 -2.25 -29.42
N GLY A 462 -8.32 -2.76 -28.19
CA GLY A 462 -7.79 -1.97 -27.07
C GLY A 462 -6.35 -2.28 -26.66
N PRO A 463 -5.70 -1.42 -25.84
CA PRO A 463 -4.46 -1.78 -25.17
C PRO A 463 -4.72 -2.92 -24.17
N PRO A 464 -3.78 -3.87 -24.05
CA PRO A 464 -3.93 -5.03 -23.19
C PRO A 464 -3.79 -4.61 -21.73
N HIS A 465 -4.93 -4.53 -21.05
CA HIS A 465 -4.99 -4.25 -19.62
C HIS A 465 -5.77 -5.36 -18.93
N LYS A 466 -5.45 -5.60 -17.67
CA LYS A 466 -6.18 -6.54 -16.81
C LYS A 466 -6.53 -5.90 -15.48
N ASN A 467 -7.56 -6.44 -14.83
CA ASN A 467 -7.81 -6.13 -13.42
C ASN A 467 -6.62 -6.63 -12.58
N VAL A 468 -6.37 -6.00 -11.43
CA VAL A 468 -5.23 -6.34 -10.56
C VAL A 468 -5.14 -7.84 -10.28
N TYR A 469 -6.27 -8.50 -10.02
CA TYR A 469 -6.32 -9.93 -9.71
C TYR A 469 -5.90 -10.82 -10.89
N ASP A 470 -6.18 -10.41 -12.13
CA ASP A 470 -5.93 -11.22 -13.32
C ASP A 470 -4.57 -10.96 -13.96
N THR A 471 -3.79 -10.04 -13.39
CA THR A 471 -2.40 -9.81 -13.80
C THR A 471 -1.53 -11.04 -13.58
N ALA A 472 -0.56 -11.26 -14.47
CA ALA A 472 0.50 -12.24 -14.29
C ALA A 472 1.22 -12.01 -12.94
N LEU A 473 1.38 -10.74 -12.51
CA LEU A 473 1.92 -10.43 -11.19
C LEU A 473 1.10 -11.07 -10.05
N ALA A 474 -0.22 -10.87 -10.03
CA ALA A 474 -1.08 -11.43 -9.00
C ALA A 474 -1.13 -12.96 -9.05
N GLN A 475 -1.20 -13.54 -10.25
CA GLN A 475 -1.25 -14.99 -10.44
C GLN A 475 0.07 -15.65 -10.05
N GLU A 476 1.18 -15.14 -10.58
CA GLU A 476 2.51 -15.69 -10.33
C GLU A 476 3.01 -15.39 -8.91
N ARG A 477 2.72 -14.21 -8.34
CA ARG A 477 3.32 -13.75 -7.07
C ARG A 477 2.38 -13.70 -5.85
N ALA A 478 1.06 -13.58 -6.02
CA ALA A 478 0.12 -13.32 -4.91
C ALA A 478 -0.88 -14.44 -4.61
N LEU A 479 -0.86 -15.53 -5.39
CA LEU A 479 -1.82 -16.65 -5.35
C LEU A 479 -3.16 -16.42 -6.07
N ALA A 480 -3.29 -15.37 -6.90
CA ALA A 480 -4.50 -15.22 -7.70
C ALA A 480 -4.64 -16.40 -8.67
N ARG A 481 -5.87 -16.83 -8.94
CA ARG A 481 -6.16 -17.92 -9.87
C ARG A 481 -6.92 -17.39 -11.08
N SER A 482 -6.48 -17.80 -12.27
CA SER A 482 -7.29 -17.68 -13.48
C SER A 482 -8.45 -18.68 -13.43
N GLU A 483 -9.59 -18.37 -14.05
CA GLU A 483 -10.72 -19.30 -14.15
C GLU A 483 -10.42 -20.47 -15.10
N ASP A 484 -9.49 -20.28 -16.03
CA ASP A 484 -9.11 -21.26 -17.08
C ASP A 484 -7.86 -22.08 -16.74
N ASP A 485 -7.20 -21.84 -15.59
CA ASP A 485 -5.92 -22.49 -15.30
C ASP A 485 -6.10 -23.96 -14.88
N SER A 486 -5.53 -24.85 -15.68
CA SER A 486 -5.37 -26.25 -15.31
C SER A 486 -4.34 -26.41 -14.19
N MET A 487 -4.53 -27.40 -13.32
CA MET A 487 -3.63 -27.66 -12.18
C MET A 487 -2.15 -27.91 -12.56
N ILE A 488 -1.90 -28.27 -13.82
CA ILE A 488 -0.55 -28.52 -14.36
C ILE A 488 0.17 -27.20 -14.69
N ASP A 489 -0.55 -26.17 -15.15
CA ASP A 489 0.03 -24.88 -15.53
C ASP A 489 0.49 -24.08 -14.30
N ASP A 490 -0.28 -24.17 -13.22
CA ASP A 490 0.07 -23.59 -11.91
C ASP A 490 1.44 -24.05 -11.40
N ASP A 491 1.75 -25.34 -11.53
CA ASP A 491 3.01 -25.92 -11.05
C ASP A 491 4.21 -25.42 -11.87
N ILE A 492 4.03 -25.18 -13.16
CA ILE A 492 5.05 -24.65 -14.06
C ILE A 492 5.32 -23.18 -13.75
N LYS A 493 4.26 -22.36 -13.67
CA LYS A 493 4.35 -20.93 -13.29
C LYS A 493 5.05 -20.78 -11.94
N GLN A 494 4.73 -21.64 -10.98
CA GLN A 494 5.38 -21.65 -9.67
C GLN A 494 6.87 -21.95 -9.70
N ARG A 495 7.32 -22.94 -10.49
CA ARG A 495 8.75 -23.25 -10.60
C ARG A 495 9.51 -22.06 -11.18
N ARG A 496 8.98 -21.46 -12.24
CA ARG A 496 9.57 -20.29 -12.88
C ARG A 496 9.73 -19.12 -11.89
N TYR A 497 8.72 -18.87 -11.07
CA TYR A 497 8.78 -17.85 -10.04
C TYR A 497 9.84 -18.12 -8.97
N ARG A 498 9.93 -19.36 -8.47
CA ARG A 498 10.97 -19.73 -7.48
C ARG A 498 12.38 -19.55 -8.06
N GLU A 499 12.59 -19.97 -9.29
CA GLU A 499 13.86 -19.75 -9.98
C GLU A 499 14.18 -18.26 -10.13
N MET A 500 13.19 -17.44 -10.47
CA MET A 500 13.36 -15.99 -10.58
C MET A 500 13.71 -15.36 -9.22
N ASN A 501 12.99 -15.70 -8.15
CA ASN A 501 13.27 -15.18 -6.81
C ASN A 501 14.64 -15.63 -6.29
N GLU A 502 15.04 -16.88 -6.53
CA GLU A 502 16.37 -17.34 -6.13
C GLU A 502 17.45 -16.57 -6.90
N ARG A 503 17.27 -16.33 -8.21
CA ARG A 503 18.18 -15.48 -9.00
C ARG A 503 18.26 -14.05 -8.46
N LEU A 504 17.13 -13.46 -8.07
CA LEU A 504 17.11 -12.11 -7.46
C LEU A 504 17.84 -12.10 -6.12
N ARG A 505 17.64 -13.13 -5.29
CA ARG A 505 18.31 -13.27 -3.99
C ARG A 505 19.82 -13.44 -4.14
N GLU A 506 20.24 -14.32 -5.04
CA GLU A 506 21.66 -14.54 -5.38
C GLU A 506 22.29 -13.27 -5.94
N ALA A 507 21.62 -12.57 -6.86
CA ALA A 507 22.11 -11.32 -7.43
C ALA A 507 22.25 -10.23 -6.35
N THR A 508 21.27 -10.10 -5.46
CA THR A 508 21.31 -9.12 -4.36
C THR A 508 22.43 -9.44 -3.36
N ALA A 509 22.63 -10.73 -3.04
CA ALA A 509 23.72 -11.17 -2.18
C ALA A 509 25.10 -10.90 -2.80
N GLN A 510 25.24 -11.07 -4.12
CA GLN A 510 26.47 -10.72 -4.83
C GLN A 510 26.70 -9.20 -4.84
N MET A 511 25.64 -8.42 -5.05
CA MET A 511 25.68 -6.96 -5.09
C MET A 511 26.06 -6.33 -3.76
N ALA A 512 25.80 -7.00 -2.63
CA ALA A 512 26.21 -6.55 -1.30
C ALA A 512 27.74 -6.35 -1.16
N ASN A 513 28.55 -7.02 -1.99
CA ASN A 513 30.00 -6.87 -2.01
C ASN A 513 30.50 -5.81 -3.00
N TRP A 514 29.60 -5.13 -3.72
CA TRP A 514 29.96 -4.13 -4.72
C TRP A 514 29.99 -2.74 -4.11
N THR A 515 30.87 -1.88 -4.62
CA THR A 515 30.88 -0.47 -4.25
C THR A 515 30.23 0.33 -5.36
N ILE A 516 29.08 0.92 -5.07
CA ILE A 516 28.27 1.66 -6.03
C ILE A 516 28.65 3.14 -5.93
N GLY A 517 29.34 3.65 -6.96
CA GLY A 517 29.63 5.07 -7.10
C GLY A 517 28.54 5.80 -7.90
N PRO A 518 28.62 7.13 -7.99
CA PRO A 518 27.60 7.93 -8.69
C PRO A 518 27.52 7.67 -10.20
N HIS A 519 28.62 7.29 -10.85
CA HIS A 519 28.68 7.08 -12.30
C HIS A 519 29.13 5.67 -12.71
N SER A 520 29.48 4.82 -11.75
CA SER A 520 30.07 3.52 -12.01
C SER A 520 29.89 2.56 -10.85
N ILE A 521 29.80 1.28 -11.13
CA ILE A 521 29.73 0.20 -10.14
C ILE A 521 31.07 -0.53 -10.16
N THR A 522 31.73 -0.63 -9.02
CA THR A 522 33.01 -1.32 -8.90
C THR A 522 32.82 -2.70 -8.27
N ILE A 523 33.35 -3.71 -8.96
CA ILE A 523 33.20 -5.14 -8.64
C ILE A 523 34.58 -5.70 -8.33
N ASN A 524 34.73 -6.39 -7.21
CA ASN A 524 35.99 -7.04 -6.85
C ASN A 524 36.10 -8.40 -7.57
N ASP A 525 36.97 -8.50 -8.59
CA ASP A 525 37.32 -9.75 -9.29
C ASP A 525 38.81 -10.07 -9.13
N ASN A 526 39.19 -10.34 -7.87
CA ASN A 526 40.55 -10.68 -7.51
C ASN A 526 41.05 -11.95 -8.21
N TRP A 527 40.15 -12.89 -8.53
CA TRP A 527 40.51 -14.16 -9.12
C TRP A 527 41.01 -13.99 -10.56
N TYR A 528 40.28 -13.23 -11.37
CA TYR A 528 40.66 -12.98 -12.76
C TYR A 528 42.01 -12.23 -12.85
N CYS A 529 42.20 -11.20 -12.03
CA CYS A 529 43.47 -10.47 -12.00
C CYS A 529 44.62 -11.38 -11.52
N ARG A 530 44.44 -12.14 -10.44
CA ARG A 530 45.50 -13.04 -9.92
C ARG A 530 45.87 -14.13 -10.90
N THR A 531 44.90 -14.77 -11.55
CA THR A 531 45.16 -15.81 -12.56
C THR A 531 45.91 -15.26 -13.76
N THR A 532 45.55 -14.05 -14.21
CA THR A 532 46.27 -13.34 -15.28
C THR A 532 47.71 -13.02 -14.88
N PHE A 533 47.91 -12.41 -13.70
CA PHE A 533 49.26 -12.12 -13.21
C PHE A 533 50.08 -13.38 -13.02
N THR A 534 49.48 -14.47 -12.57
CA THR A 534 50.14 -15.77 -12.43
C THR A 534 50.54 -16.33 -13.79
N ALA A 535 49.65 -16.31 -14.78
CA ALA A 535 49.94 -16.77 -16.14
C ALA A 535 51.08 -15.96 -16.79
N ILE A 536 51.05 -14.63 -16.65
CA ILE A 536 52.12 -13.75 -17.14
C ILE A 536 53.43 -14.02 -16.40
N SER A 537 53.37 -14.19 -15.07
CA SER A 537 54.55 -14.50 -14.27
C SER A 537 55.15 -15.84 -14.67
N LEU A 538 54.34 -16.87 -14.90
CA LEU A 538 54.80 -18.19 -15.37
C LEU A 538 55.43 -18.10 -16.77
N LEU A 539 54.87 -17.28 -17.66
CA LEU A 539 55.41 -17.07 -19.01
C LEU A 539 56.79 -16.39 -18.94
N VAL A 540 56.93 -15.33 -18.14
CA VAL A 540 58.20 -14.60 -17.99
C VAL A 540 59.24 -15.44 -17.22
N LEU A 541 58.87 -16.02 -16.08
CA LEU A 541 59.77 -16.85 -15.27
C LEU A 541 60.16 -18.14 -16.00
N GLY A 542 59.24 -18.76 -16.74
CA GLY A 542 59.50 -19.93 -17.57
C GLY A 542 60.51 -19.63 -18.67
N ALA A 543 60.36 -18.50 -19.37
CA ALA A 543 61.34 -18.07 -20.36
C ALA A 543 62.71 -17.77 -19.74
N LEU A 544 62.76 -17.09 -18.59
CA LEU A 544 64.00 -16.82 -17.87
C LEU A 544 64.67 -18.14 -17.43
N ALA A 545 63.90 -19.08 -16.89
CA ALA A 545 64.40 -20.39 -16.47
C ALA A 545 64.98 -21.17 -17.66
N LEU A 546 64.33 -21.16 -18.83
CA LEU A 546 64.85 -21.76 -20.05
C LEU A 546 66.19 -21.15 -20.46
N ILE A 547 66.35 -19.83 -20.35
CA ILE A 547 67.63 -19.15 -20.64
C ILE A 547 68.72 -19.57 -19.65
N PHE A 548 68.41 -19.67 -18.35
CA PHE A 548 69.38 -20.08 -17.33
C PHE A 548 69.77 -21.55 -17.45
N ILE A 549 68.80 -22.46 -17.67
CA ILE A 549 69.05 -23.90 -17.81
C ILE A 549 69.80 -24.20 -19.12
N ALA A 550 69.42 -23.55 -20.23
CA ALA A 550 70.12 -23.66 -21.50
C ALA A 550 71.45 -22.87 -21.54
N GLY A 551 71.82 -22.16 -20.47
CA GLY A 551 73.11 -21.48 -20.35
C GLY A 551 74.33 -22.41 -20.50
N ARG A 552 74.15 -23.73 -20.32
CA ARG A 552 75.23 -24.73 -20.46
C ARG A 552 75.47 -25.25 -21.88
N GLN A 553 74.55 -25.04 -22.83
CA GLN A 553 74.74 -25.41 -24.24
C GLN A 553 74.17 -24.31 -25.15
N PRO A 554 74.96 -23.74 -26.07
CA PRO A 554 74.44 -22.72 -26.98
C PRO A 554 73.36 -23.34 -27.87
N LEU A 555 72.11 -22.87 -27.70
CA LEU A 555 71.04 -23.08 -28.68
C LEU A 555 71.50 -22.41 -29.98
N ALA A 556 71.91 -23.21 -30.95
CA ALA A 556 72.47 -22.72 -32.20
C ALA A 556 71.42 -21.87 -32.95
N GLY A 557 71.74 -20.59 -33.19
CA GLY A 557 70.95 -19.70 -34.03
C GLY A 557 69.91 -18.81 -33.34
N VAL A 558 69.82 -18.78 -32.01
CA VAL A 558 68.85 -17.92 -31.29
C VAL A 558 69.57 -16.94 -30.36
N ASP A 559 69.40 -15.64 -30.63
CA ASP A 559 69.86 -14.58 -29.73
C ASP A 559 69.01 -14.56 -28.46
N ARG A 560 69.63 -14.93 -27.33
CA ARG A 560 69.02 -14.93 -25.99
C ARG A 560 68.38 -13.58 -25.61
N PRO A 561 69.00 -12.41 -25.88
CA PRO A 561 68.39 -11.11 -25.58
C PRO A 561 67.09 -10.87 -26.35
N ASN A 562 67.03 -11.29 -27.63
CA ASN A 562 65.85 -11.12 -28.47
C ASN A 562 64.68 -11.98 -27.97
N LEU A 563 64.95 -13.17 -27.45
CA LEU A 563 63.92 -14.03 -26.85
C LEU A 563 63.32 -13.40 -25.59
N VAL A 564 64.14 -12.77 -24.74
CA VAL A 564 63.64 -12.02 -23.56
C VAL A 564 62.73 -10.88 -23.99
N VAL A 565 63.14 -10.07 -24.97
CA VAL A 565 62.33 -8.96 -25.49
C VAL A 565 61.01 -9.47 -26.06
N LEU A 566 61.04 -10.55 -26.85
CA LEU A 566 59.84 -11.16 -27.42
C LEU A 566 58.86 -11.62 -26.32
N VAL A 567 59.36 -12.29 -25.28
CA VAL A 567 58.55 -12.80 -24.17
C VAL A 567 57.95 -11.66 -23.36
N TRP A 568 58.72 -10.61 -23.06
CA TRP A 568 58.19 -9.41 -22.39
C TRP A 568 57.16 -8.68 -23.24
N THR A 569 57.36 -8.63 -24.56
CA THR A 569 56.39 -8.05 -25.50
C THR A 569 55.12 -8.88 -25.53
N ALA A 570 55.21 -10.20 -25.58
CA ALA A 570 54.07 -11.11 -25.51
C ALA A 570 53.32 -11.01 -24.18
N ALA A 571 54.04 -10.91 -23.05
CA ALA A 571 53.47 -10.67 -21.73
C ALA A 571 52.71 -9.34 -21.65
N GLY A 572 53.30 -8.25 -22.16
CA GLY A 572 52.66 -6.94 -22.22
C GLY A 572 51.41 -6.94 -23.10
N PHE A 573 51.48 -7.60 -24.27
CA PHE A 573 50.34 -7.76 -25.16
C PHE A 573 49.22 -8.58 -24.50
N LEU A 574 49.55 -9.72 -23.88
CA LEU A 574 48.57 -10.53 -23.17
C LEU A 574 47.91 -9.74 -22.04
N MET A 575 48.67 -8.96 -21.29
CA MET A 575 48.13 -8.10 -20.23
C MET A 575 47.16 -7.05 -20.79
N ALA A 576 47.53 -6.38 -21.88
CA ALA A 576 46.68 -5.39 -22.53
C ALA A 576 45.41 -6.02 -23.12
N TYR A 577 45.53 -7.19 -23.75
CA TYR A 577 44.43 -7.96 -24.31
C TYR A 577 43.45 -8.40 -23.22
N VAL A 578 43.95 -9.02 -22.15
CA VAL A 578 43.11 -9.46 -21.02
C VAL A 578 42.37 -8.27 -20.42
N LYS A 579 43.05 -7.14 -20.21
CA LYS A 579 42.43 -5.91 -19.73
C LYS A 579 41.31 -5.40 -20.64
N SER A 580 41.48 -5.42 -21.96
CA SER A 580 40.47 -4.91 -22.90
C SER A 580 39.29 -5.85 -23.15
N THR A 581 39.39 -7.13 -22.77
CA THR A 581 38.32 -8.11 -23.06
C THR A 581 37.06 -7.97 -22.21
N ARG A 582 37.12 -7.30 -21.05
CA ARG A 582 36.00 -7.26 -20.09
C ARG A 582 35.29 -5.91 -20.01
N VAL A 583 36.05 -4.82 -20.08
CA VAL A 583 35.56 -3.45 -19.87
C VAL A 583 36.27 -2.54 -20.86
N GLU A 584 35.55 -1.58 -21.43
CA GLU A 584 36.11 -0.67 -22.44
C GLU A 584 37.21 0.22 -21.84
N ALA A 585 37.01 0.71 -20.62
CA ALA A 585 37.93 1.61 -19.92
C ALA A 585 38.25 1.11 -18.51
N TRP A 586 39.27 0.25 -18.38
CA TRP A 586 39.74 -0.26 -17.09
C TRP A 586 41.03 0.45 -16.61
N PRO A 587 40.99 1.31 -15.56
CA PRO A 587 42.20 1.95 -15.04
C PRO A 587 43.22 0.93 -14.53
N TRP A 588 44.51 1.16 -14.79
CA TRP A 588 45.59 0.24 -14.35
C TRP A 588 45.67 0.10 -12.83
N HIS A 589 45.42 1.19 -12.11
CA HIS A 589 45.36 1.20 -10.65
C HIS A 589 44.32 0.20 -10.11
N ASP A 590 43.13 0.19 -10.71
CA ASP A 590 42.03 -0.67 -10.27
C ASP A 590 42.25 -2.12 -10.71
N PHE A 591 42.78 -2.33 -11.92
CA PHE A 591 43.20 -3.66 -12.40
C PHE A 591 44.21 -4.32 -11.47
N LEU A 592 45.20 -3.56 -10.99
CA LEU A 592 46.21 -4.05 -10.04
C LEU A 592 45.61 -4.39 -8.67
N ARG A 593 44.52 -3.71 -8.28
CA ARG A 593 43.77 -3.98 -7.04
C ARG A 593 42.73 -5.10 -7.19
N GLY A 594 42.56 -5.67 -8.38
CA GLY A 594 41.50 -6.64 -8.66
C GLY A 594 40.10 -6.03 -8.66
N GLN A 595 40.00 -4.73 -8.92
CA GLN A 595 38.74 -3.98 -8.95
C GLN A 595 38.38 -3.66 -10.39
N VAL A 596 37.21 -4.11 -10.82
CA VAL A 596 36.66 -3.87 -12.15
C VAL A 596 35.64 -2.75 -12.04
N VAL A 597 35.88 -1.63 -12.73
CA VAL A 597 34.96 -0.48 -12.74
C VAL A 597 34.05 -0.59 -13.96
N CYS A 598 32.78 -0.91 -13.74
CA CYS A 598 31.77 -1.02 -14.80
C CYS A 598 30.97 0.28 -14.90
N ARG A 599 30.76 0.76 -16.13
CA ARG A 599 30.00 1.96 -16.48
C ARG A 599 28.69 1.65 -17.18
N SER A 600 28.47 0.42 -17.64
CA SER A 600 27.18 -0.02 -18.21
C SER A 600 26.72 -1.36 -17.65
N ILE A 601 25.46 -1.71 -17.91
CA ILE A 601 24.87 -2.99 -17.50
C ILE A 601 25.51 -4.14 -18.28
N SER A 602 25.78 -3.96 -19.58
CA SER A 602 26.48 -4.97 -20.38
C SER A 602 27.87 -5.29 -19.83
N GLU A 603 28.60 -4.30 -19.31
CA GLU A 603 29.90 -4.53 -18.67
C GLU A 603 29.77 -5.35 -17.38
N ILE A 604 28.79 -5.03 -16.53
CA ILE A 604 28.53 -5.82 -15.31
C ILE A 604 28.17 -7.26 -15.68
N HIS A 605 27.32 -7.46 -16.69
CA HIS A 605 26.99 -8.79 -17.21
C HIS A 605 28.24 -9.51 -17.73
N ALA A 606 29.10 -8.82 -18.49
CA ALA A 606 30.32 -9.40 -19.03
C ALA A 606 31.25 -9.91 -17.93
N VAL A 607 31.35 -9.20 -16.80
CA VAL A 607 32.17 -9.54 -15.63
C VAL A 607 31.54 -10.64 -14.79
N THR A 608 30.31 -10.41 -14.30
CA THR A 608 29.64 -11.24 -13.28
C THR A 608 28.88 -12.44 -13.83
N LYS A 609 28.51 -12.40 -15.12
CA LYS A 609 27.60 -13.36 -15.77
C LYS A 609 26.17 -13.40 -15.20
N ILE A 610 25.79 -12.46 -14.33
CA ILE A 610 24.41 -12.32 -13.85
C ILE A 610 23.51 -11.91 -15.02
N ASN A 611 22.29 -12.46 -15.08
CA ASN A 611 21.32 -12.08 -16.11
C ASN A 611 21.05 -10.55 -16.05
N PRO A 612 21.12 -9.83 -17.18
CA PRO A 612 20.98 -8.37 -17.19
C PRO A 612 19.60 -7.88 -16.72
N GLN A 613 18.53 -8.66 -16.93
CA GLN A 613 17.19 -8.32 -16.43
C GLN A 613 17.10 -8.48 -14.91
N THR A 614 17.72 -9.52 -14.34
CA THR A 614 17.82 -9.68 -12.89
C THR A 614 18.61 -8.52 -12.27
N LEU A 615 19.72 -8.12 -12.90
CA LEU A 615 20.52 -6.98 -12.48
C LEU A 615 19.73 -5.66 -12.53
N LEU A 616 19.00 -5.41 -13.61
CA LEU A 616 18.10 -4.26 -13.75
C LEU A 616 17.03 -4.23 -12.65
N ALA A 617 16.39 -5.36 -12.35
CA ALA A 617 15.39 -5.43 -11.29
C ALA A 617 16.00 -5.07 -9.92
N VAL A 618 17.19 -5.58 -9.60
CA VAL A 618 17.90 -5.28 -8.35
C VAL A 618 18.30 -3.80 -8.29
N LEU A 619 18.79 -3.23 -9.40
CA LEU A 619 19.14 -1.82 -9.48
C LEU A 619 17.92 -0.91 -9.30
N LEU A 620 16.79 -1.21 -9.94
CA LEU A 620 15.54 -0.45 -9.80
C LEU A 620 15.01 -0.53 -8.35
N TRP A 621 15.00 -1.72 -7.76
CA TRP A 621 14.59 -1.92 -6.37
C TRP A 621 15.41 -1.04 -5.41
N ASN A 622 16.73 -1.03 -5.60
CA ASN A 622 17.67 -0.30 -4.77
C ASN A 622 17.65 1.21 -5.02
N ALA A 623 17.49 1.65 -6.27
CA ALA A 623 17.38 3.07 -6.62
C ALA A 623 16.17 3.72 -5.92
N ASN A 624 15.09 2.96 -5.73
CA ASN A 624 13.88 3.41 -5.06
C ASN A 624 13.97 3.43 -3.51
N SER A 625 15.04 2.86 -2.92
CA SER A 625 15.18 2.69 -1.46
C SER A 625 16.19 3.66 -0.82
N MET A 626 16.33 4.88 -1.39
CA MET A 626 17.18 6.01 -0.94
C MET A 626 18.69 5.74 -0.65
N THR A 627 19.14 4.50 -0.78
CA THR A 627 20.46 4.05 -0.32
C THR A 627 21.54 4.22 -1.38
N ILE A 628 21.17 4.44 -2.64
CA ILE A 628 22.09 4.47 -3.78
C ILE A 628 21.88 5.74 -4.61
N SER A 629 22.89 6.62 -4.61
CA SER A 629 22.96 7.82 -5.44
C SER A 629 23.54 7.50 -6.82
N LEU A 630 23.00 6.49 -7.52
CA LEU A 630 23.46 6.13 -8.85
C LEU A 630 22.80 7.06 -9.87
N ARG A 631 23.60 7.91 -10.51
CA ARG A 631 23.14 8.77 -11.59
C ARG A 631 23.18 7.99 -12.88
N THR A 632 22.04 7.89 -13.54
CA THR A 632 21.89 7.04 -14.72
C THR A 632 21.99 7.83 -16.01
N SER A 633 22.42 7.18 -17.08
CA SER A 633 22.44 7.71 -18.43
C SER A 633 22.00 6.62 -19.43
N GLY A 634 21.93 6.95 -20.72
CA GLY A 634 21.59 5.98 -21.76
C GLY A 634 20.15 6.03 -22.26
N PRO A 635 19.82 5.19 -23.27
CA PRO A 635 18.51 5.19 -23.93
C PRO A 635 17.39 4.53 -23.11
N PHE A 636 17.72 3.81 -22.03
CA PHE A 636 16.75 3.06 -21.23
C PHE A 636 16.71 3.50 -19.76
N CYS A 637 17.27 4.66 -19.44
CA CYS A 637 17.33 5.16 -18.07
C CYS A 637 16.00 5.69 -17.52
N SER A 638 14.92 5.76 -18.31
CA SER A 638 13.69 6.50 -17.96
C SER A 638 13.00 6.08 -16.66
N LEU A 639 13.19 4.82 -16.22
CA LEU A 639 12.62 4.30 -14.98
C LEU A 639 13.43 4.70 -13.72
N PHE A 640 14.63 5.24 -13.90
CA PHE A 640 15.49 5.68 -12.81
C PHE A 640 15.28 7.18 -12.52
N GLY A 641 15.45 7.59 -11.27
CA GLY A 641 15.10 8.95 -10.85
C GLY A 641 16.04 10.04 -11.37
N GLU A 642 17.35 9.83 -11.19
CA GLU A 642 18.38 10.82 -11.50
C GLU A 642 19.04 10.53 -12.85
N HIS A 643 18.99 11.53 -13.75
CA HIS A 643 19.65 11.48 -15.06
C HIS A 643 20.77 12.50 -15.13
N GLU A 644 21.95 12.07 -15.58
CA GLU A 644 23.07 12.97 -15.84
C GLU A 644 23.82 12.57 -17.12
N SER A 645 24.28 13.58 -17.88
CA SER A 645 25.18 13.35 -19.01
C SER A 645 26.51 12.80 -18.49
N GLY A 646 26.74 11.49 -18.68
CA GLY A 646 27.93 10.78 -18.17
C GLY A 646 27.68 9.93 -16.92
N GLY A 647 26.43 9.74 -16.51
CA GLY A 647 26.05 8.74 -15.50
C GLY A 647 26.24 7.30 -15.98
N PHE A 648 25.95 6.34 -15.09
CA PHE A 648 25.97 4.90 -15.39
C PHE A 648 24.99 4.55 -16.50
N ASP A 649 25.48 3.94 -17.59
CA ASP A 649 24.75 3.72 -18.83
C ASP A 649 23.80 2.51 -18.74
N ILE A 650 22.51 2.78 -18.87
CA ILE A 650 21.46 1.78 -18.98
C ILE A 650 21.29 1.43 -20.46
N ASP A 651 22.17 0.56 -20.94
CA ASP A 651 22.30 0.14 -22.35
C ASP A 651 21.39 -1.04 -22.73
N ILE A 652 20.78 -1.70 -21.74
CA ILE A 652 19.86 -2.82 -21.93
C ILE A 652 18.44 -2.38 -21.56
N ALA A 653 17.48 -2.72 -22.42
CA ALA A 653 16.10 -2.31 -22.23
C ALA A 653 15.41 -3.13 -21.11
N PRO A 654 14.80 -2.48 -20.11
CA PRO A 654 14.04 -3.18 -19.09
C PRO A 654 12.74 -3.73 -19.68
N LEU A 655 12.46 -4.99 -19.36
CA LEU A 655 11.16 -5.62 -19.63
C LEU A 655 10.13 -5.20 -18.57
N ASN A 656 8.83 -5.28 -18.89
CA ASN A 656 7.75 -5.04 -17.94
C ASN A 656 7.91 -5.88 -16.66
N ASP A 657 8.14 -7.18 -16.79
CA ASP A 657 8.35 -8.10 -15.66
C ASP A 657 9.53 -7.65 -14.76
N THR A 658 10.58 -7.09 -15.37
CA THR A 658 11.76 -6.56 -14.69
C THR A 658 11.44 -5.28 -13.94
N ALA A 659 10.70 -4.36 -14.57
CA ALA A 659 10.25 -3.12 -13.96
C ALA A 659 9.29 -3.39 -12.79
N MET A 660 8.35 -4.32 -12.95
CA MET A 660 7.46 -4.80 -11.89
C MET A 660 8.20 -5.45 -10.73
N ALA A 661 9.24 -6.26 -11.02
CA ALA A 661 10.11 -6.78 -9.98
C ALA A 661 10.82 -5.66 -9.22
N GLY A 662 11.38 -4.67 -9.94
CA GLY A 662 12.02 -3.47 -9.37
C GLY A 662 11.06 -2.53 -8.67
N GLY A 663 9.75 -2.73 -8.85
CA GLY A 663 8.71 -2.09 -8.06
C GLY A 663 7.86 -1.03 -8.75
N HIS A 664 7.88 -1.00 -10.08
CA HIS A 664 7.09 -0.12 -10.92
C HIS A 664 5.84 -0.85 -11.44
N LEU A 665 4.67 -0.23 -11.33
CA LEU A 665 3.41 -0.81 -11.78
C LEU A 665 2.76 0.15 -12.79
N PHE A 666 2.55 -0.30 -14.01
CA PHE A 666 2.00 0.57 -15.05
C PHE A 666 0.48 0.45 -15.13
N VAL A 667 -0.20 1.53 -14.74
CA VAL A 667 -1.66 1.66 -14.78
C VAL A 667 -2.07 2.27 -16.12
N VAL A 668 -2.97 1.60 -16.82
CA VAL A 668 -3.56 2.09 -18.07
C VAL A 668 -4.74 3.00 -17.75
N VAL A 669 -4.70 4.22 -18.26
CA VAL A 669 -5.75 5.24 -18.08
C VAL A 669 -6.29 5.70 -19.42
N SER A 670 -7.54 6.15 -19.45
CA SER A 670 -8.18 6.74 -20.62
C SER A 670 -8.13 8.26 -20.54
N THR A 671 -7.50 8.90 -21.52
CA THR A 671 -7.45 10.35 -21.68
C THR A 671 -8.32 10.79 -22.86
N HIS A 672 -8.42 12.10 -23.09
CA HIS A 672 -9.06 12.65 -24.29
C HIS A 672 -8.31 12.33 -25.58
N ASP A 673 -6.99 12.17 -25.50
CA ASP A 673 -6.11 11.89 -26.65
C ASP A 673 -5.94 10.38 -26.90
N GLY A 674 -6.52 9.54 -26.05
CA GLY A 674 -6.47 8.09 -26.14
C GLY A 674 -5.96 7.42 -24.85
N PRO A 675 -5.66 6.12 -24.89
CA PRO A 675 -5.10 5.43 -23.75
C PRO A 675 -3.67 5.90 -23.44
N ALA A 676 -3.37 6.06 -22.15
CA ALA A 676 -2.08 6.47 -21.62
C ALA A 676 -1.63 5.56 -20.48
N LEU A 677 -0.36 5.67 -20.10
CA LEU A 677 0.19 4.97 -18.95
C LEU A 677 0.62 5.91 -17.82
N VAL A 678 0.28 5.49 -16.61
CA VAL A 678 0.71 6.11 -15.35
C VAL A 678 1.57 5.08 -14.60
N ASP A 679 2.81 5.44 -14.28
CA ASP A 679 3.68 4.61 -13.43
C ASP A 679 3.32 4.81 -11.95
N LEU A 680 3.06 3.71 -11.27
CA LEU A 680 2.80 3.63 -9.84
C LEU A 680 4.00 2.97 -9.17
N VAL A 681 4.83 3.79 -8.52
CA VAL A 681 5.99 3.32 -7.76
C VAL A 681 5.59 3.10 -6.31
N ALA A 682 5.71 1.87 -5.84
CA ALA A 682 5.62 1.57 -4.40
C ALA A 682 7.04 1.58 -3.81
N GLN A 683 7.42 2.68 -3.18
CA GLN A 683 8.73 2.82 -2.53
C GLN A 683 8.78 1.97 -1.26
N ALA A 684 9.87 1.22 -1.07
CA ALA A 684 10.02 0.32 0.07
C ALA A 684 10.06 1.06 1.42
N ASP A 685 10.54 2.30 1.42
CA ASP A 685 10.69 3.14 2.61
C ASP A 685 9.52 4.10 2.84
N ALA A 686 8.63 4.26 1.85
CA ALA A 686 7.43 5.06 2.01
C ALA A 686 6.39 4.26 2.80
N GLU A 687 6.07 4.74 4.00
CA GLU A 687 4.95 4.19 4.79
C GLU A 687 3.58 4.52 4.16
N SER A 688 3.54 5.42 3.17
CA SER A 688 2.31 5.86 2.52
C SER A 688 1.78 4.86 1.49
N TYR A 689 0.46 4.87 1.32
CA TYR A 689 -0.23 4.20 0.23
C TYR A 689 -0.34 5.17 -0.96
N THR A 690 0.27 4.81 -2.09
CA THR A 690 0.19 5.59 -3.33
C THR A 690 -0.94 5.03 -4.20
N SER A 691 -1.75 5.90 -4.81
CA SER A 691 -2.86 5.45 -5.67
C SER A 691 -3.09 6.37 -6.86
N VAL A 692 -3.51 5.76 -7.97
CA VAL A 692 -4.00 6.43 -9.17
C VAL A 692 -5.52 6.57 -9.05
N PRO A 693 -6.07 7.80 -8.92
CA PRO A 693 -7.51 8.01 -8.87
C PRO A 693 -8.19 7.61 -10.19
N ASN A 694 -9.49 7.26 -10.16
CA ASN A 694 -10.23 6.87 -11.38
C ASN A 694 -10.24 7.98 -12.43
N ALA A 695 -10.56 9.20 -12.00
CA ALA A 695 -10.42 10.41 -12.80
C ALA A 695 -9.49 11.37 -12.04
N GLY A 696 -8.63 12.08 -12.76
CA GLY A 696 -7.68 12.97 -12.12
C GLY A 696 -6.88 13.80 -13.10
N SER A 697 -6.24 14.82 -12.54
CA SER A 697 -5.15 15.51 -13.20
C SER A 697 -3.86 15.29 -12.43
N ASN A 698 -2.78 15.33 -13.16
CA ASN A 698 -1.44 15.29 -12.60
C ASN A 698 -1.12 16.55 -11.74
N THR A 699 -1.86 17.66 -11.90
CA THR A 699 -1.73 18.90 -11.09
C THR A 699 -2.42 18.86 -9.73
N THR A 700 -3.50 18.09 -9.57
CA THR A 700 -4.26 17.99 -8.30
C THR A 700 -3.65 17.00 -7.31
N THR A 701 -2.71 16.18 -7.75
CA THR A 701 -2.03 15.15 -6.95
C THR A 701 -0.71 15.64 -6.35
N ALA A 702 -0.68 16.90 -5.90
CA ALA A 702 0.51 17.61 -5.39
C ALA A 702 1.15 17.00 -4.11
N HIS A 703 0.51 16.01 -3.46
CA HIS A 703 1.08 15.24 -2.35
C HIS A 703 1.93 14.03 -2.80
N LEU A 704 2.00 13.75 -4.11
CA LEU A 704 2.85 12.72 -4.72
C LEU A 704 4.15 13.35 -5.27
N ARG A 705 4.82 14.21 -4.49
CA ARG A 705 6.07 14.88 -4.89
C ARG A 705 7.23 13.92 -5.19
N ASP A 706 7.15 12.69 -4.69
CA ASP A 706 8.19 11.66 -4.83
C ASP A 706 7.81 10.52 -5.80
N ALA A 707 6.66 10.61 -6.46
CA ALA A 707 6.32 9.67 -7.53
C ALA A 707 7.09 10.05 -8.80
N LEU A 708 7.95 9.12 -9.24
CA LEU A 708 8.57 9.17 -10.56
C LEU A 708 7.49 8.91 -11.61
N TYR A 709 6.93 9.99 -12.12
CA TYR A 709 6.31 9.97 -13.44
C TYR A 709 7.48 10.03 -14.49
N CYS A 710 7.33 9.96 -15.83
CA CYS A 710 8.42 9.82 -16.85
C CYS A 710 8.76 11.06 -17.77
N ILE A 711 9.99 11.70 -17.74
CA ILE A 711 10.31 13.14 -18.08
C ILE A 711 9.89 13.44 -19.51
N ASN A 712 9.05 14.47 -19.69
CA ASN A 712 8.88 15.09 -20.99
C ASN A 712 9.94 16.18 -21.18
N ALA A 713 10.96 15.89 -21.99
CA ALA A 713 11.74 16.96 -22.62
C ALA A 713 10.95 17.49 -23.83
N GLY A 714 9.94 18.31 -23.59
CA GLY A 714 9.35 19.25 -24.56
C GLY A 714 8.83 18.75 -25.91
N SER A 715 8.47 17.48 -26.12
CA SER A 715 7.94 17.00 -27.43
C SER A 715 7.10 15.71 -27.31
N PRO A 716 6.03 15.51 -28.11
CA PRO A 716 5.06 14.39 -28.03
C PRO A 716 5.61 12.98 -28.39
N ASP A 717 6.81 12.59 -27.97
CA ASP A 717 7.57 11.47 -28.56
C ASP A 717 7.87 10.25 -27.65
N HIS A 718 7.08 9.99 -26.61
CA HIS A 718 7.24 8.80 -25.77
C HIS A 718 6.31 7.69 -26.23
N PHE A 719 6.83 6.51 -26.56
CA PHE A 719 5.99 5.39 -27.00
C PHE A 719 6.45 4.02 -26.51
N LEU A 720 5.50 3.17 -26.13
CA LEU A 720 5.72 1.73 -25.97
C LEU A 720 5.66 0.98 -27.31
N THR A 721 6.32 -0.18 -27.38
CA THR A 721 6.14 -1.14 -28.48
C THR A 721 5.72 -2.49 -27.92
N PHE A 722 4.53 -2.95 -28.30
CA PHE A 722 4.04 -4.29 -27.95
C PHE A 722 4.61 -5.37 -28.86
N ILE A 723 4.86 -6.55 -28.31
CA ILE A 723 5.20 -7.76 -29.05
C ILE A 723 4.16 -8.83 -28.70
N ARG A 724 3.21 -9.10 -29.60
CA ARG A 724 2.24 -10.20 -29.49
C ARG A 724 2.83 -11.47 -30.14
N GLU A 725 2.83 -12.60 -29.43
CA GLU A 725 3.05 -13.97 -29.94
C GLU A 725 1.68 -14.70 -29.87
N LYS A 726 1.10 -15.46 -30.82
CA LYS A 726 1.44 -16.07 -32.12
C LYS A 726 0.12 -16.32 -32.88
N ASP A 727 0.16 -16.48 -34.20
CA ASP A 727 -0.97 -16.95 -35.02
C ASP A 727 -0.99 -18.51 -35.05
N GLU A 728 -2.15 -19.15 -35.30
CA GLU A 728 -2.31 -20.62 -35.44
C GLU A 728 -1.50 -21.26 -36.59
N THR A 729 -0.90 -20.44 -37.46
CA THR A 729 0.04 -20.86 -38.52
C THR A 729 1.50 -20.82 -38.08
N GLY A 730 1.79 -20.38 -36.84
CA GLY A 730 3.14 -20.15 -36.33
C GLY A 730 3.79 -18.83 -36.79
N SER A 731 3.12 -18.04 -37.64
CA SER A 731 3.51 -16.67 -37.95
C SER A 731 3.20 -15.75 -36.75
N THR A 732 3.95 -14.66 -36.58
CA THR A 732 3.67 -13.62 -35.58
C THR A 732 3.50 -12.30 -36.29
N LYS A 733 2.28 -11.76 -36.37
CA LYS A 733 2.07 -10.35 -36.75
C LYS A 733 2.25 -9.44 -35.54
N THR A 734 3.44 -8.85 -35.42
CA THR A 734 3.75 -7.82 -34.42
C THR A 734 2.97 -6.54 -34.73
N ARG A 735 1.92 -6.23 -33.95
CA ARG A 735 1.26 -4.92 -34.02
C ARG A 735 1.99 -3.95 -33.09
N LYS A 736 2.71 -3.00 -33.67
CA LYS A 736 3.31 -1.89 -32.91
C LYS A 736 2.20 -0.89 -32.57
N MET A 737 1.71 -0.94 -31.35
CA MET A 737 0.86 0.13 -30.80
C MET A 737 1.72 1.01 -29.90
N PHE A 738 1.58 2.31 -30.09
CA PHE A 738 2.38 3.31 -29.41
C PHE A 738 1.53 3.97 -28.32
N LEU A 739 1.79 3.66 -27.05
CA LEU A 739 1.12 4.32 -25.92
C LEU A 739 2.01 5.42 -25.35
N PRO A 740 1.50 6.66 -25.23
CA PRO A 740 2.20 7.72 -24.54
C PRO A 740 2.30 7.42 -23.04
N MET A 741 3.48 7.67 -22.49
CA MET A 741 3.79 7.59 -21.07
C MET A 741 4.19 9.00 -20.60
N TYR A 742 3.68 9.46 -19.46
CA TYR A 742 3.80 10.86 -19.04
C TYR A 742 4.61 11.05 -17.72
N ARG A 743 5.44 12.12 -17.59
CA ARG A 743 5.96 12.69 -16.30
C ARG A 743 5.13 13.88 -15.92
N LEU A 744 5.01 14.04 -14.62
CA LEU A 744 5.04 15.33 -13.96
C LEU A 744 6.49 15.78 -13.73
N SER A 745 7.02 16.59 -14.63
CA SER A 745 8.15 17.48 -14.32
C SER A 745 8.15 18.79 -15.11
N ASP A 746 7.36 18.93 -16.18
CA ASP A 746 7.21 20.20 -16.91
C ASP A 746 5.75 20.40 -17.32
N ASN A 747 5.13 21.53 -16.93
CA ASN A 747 3.94 22.29 -17.39
C ASN A 747 2.76 21.65 -18.18
N GLY A 748 2.79 20.37 -18.55
CA GLY A 748 1.72 19.66 -19.24
C GLY A 748 0.79 18.99 -18.22
N VAL A 749 -0.49 19.35 -18.28
CA VAL A 749 -1.51 18.72 -17.44
C VAL A 749 -2.01 17.46 -18.14
N LEU A 750 -1.63 16.29 -17.63
CA LEU A 750 -2.29 15.04 -18.03
C LEU A 750 -3.59 14.93 -17.25
N GLU A 751 -4.70 14.93 -17.98
CA GLU A 751 -6.02 14.67 -17.44
C GLU A 751 -6.52 13.33 -17.98
N TRP A 752 -7.00 12.48 -17.08
CA TRP A 752 -7.64 11.22 -17.44
C TRP A 752 -9.01 11.13 -16.80
N ASN A 753 -9.91 10.49 -17.55
CA ASN A 753 -11.30 10.38 -17.18
C ASN A 753 -11.62 9.04 -16.51
N ARG A 754 -10.78 8.02 -16.73
CA ARG A 754 -11.02 6.67 -16.23
C ARG A 754 -9.74 5.84 -16.12
N VAL A 755 -9.65 5.02 -15.07
CA VAL A 755 -8.66 3.94 -14.98
C VAL A 755 -9.21 2.67 -15.65
N LEU A 756 -8.41 2.09 -16.54
CA LEU A 756 -8.78 0.89 -17.31
C LEU A 756 -8.29 -0.38 -16.59
N GLY A 757 -7.04 -0.42 -16.14
CA GLY A 757 -6.46 -1.58 -15.46
C GLY A 757 -4.94 -1.50 -15.35
N VAL A 758 -4.28 -2.63 -15.12
CA VAL A 758 -2.82 -2.76 -15.09
C VAL A 758 -2.32 -3.34 -16.41
N LEU A 759 -1.20 -2.83 -16.91
CA LEU A 759 -0.53 -3.33 -18.12
C LEU A 759 0.12 -4.70 -17.83
N ASP A 760 -0.40 -5.75 -18.43
CA ASP A 760 0.05 -7.14 -18.18
C ASP A 760 0.87 -7.74 -19.33
N GLU A 761 1.06 -7.02 -20.43
CA GLU A 761 1.85 -7.52 -21.56
C GLU A 761 3.34 -7.21 -21.44
N ARG A 762 4.15 -8.02 -22.14
CA ARG A 762 5.59 -7.78 -22.27
C ARG A 762 5.83 -6.52 -23.10
N ALA A 763 6.15 -5.45 -22.38
CA ALA A 763 6.53 -4.18 -22.95
C ALA A 763 8.03 -3.90 -22.72
N ILE A 764 8.60 -3.09 -23.62
CA ILE A 764 9.95 -2.53 -23.49
C ILE A 764 9.82 -1.01 -23.38
N PHE A 765 10.51 -0.43 -22.41
CA PHE A 765 10.55 1.02 -22.20
C PHE A 765 11.78 1.60 -22.88
N ARG A 766 11.61 2.59 -23.76
CA ARG A 766 12.72 3.25 -24.48
C ARG A 766 12.54 4.76 -24.49
N LEU A 767 13.63 5.47 -24.18
CA LEU A 767 13.74 6.90 -24.42
C LEU A 767 14.01 7.13 -25.91
N VAL A 768 13.07 7.80 -26.60
CA VAL A 768 13.26 8.21 -27.99
C VAL A 768 13.50 9.71 -28.00
N ARG A 769 14.75 10.12 -28.25
CA ARG A 769 15.03 11.53 -28.58
C ARG A 769 14.65 11.75 -30.04
N LYS A 770 13.55 12.45 -30.30
CA LYS A 770 13.29 12.96 -31.65
C LYS A 770 14.41 13.96 -31.95
N GLN A 771 15.26 13.66 -32.93
CA GLN A 771 16.04 14.72 -33.55
C GLN A 771 15.02 15.61 -34.26
N LEU A 772 14.80 16.81 -33.75
CA LEU A 772 14.17 17.89 -34.49
C LEU A 772 15.08 18.20 -35.68
N HIS A 773 14.98 17.41 -36.76
CA HIS A 773 15.33 17.91 -38.07
C HIS A 773 14.23 18.89 -38.42
N GLY A 774 14.58 20.18 -38.41
CA GLY A 774 13.78 21.18 -39.07
C GLY A 774 13.79 20.86 -40.56
N ASP A 775 12.61 20.52 -41.06
CA ASP A 775 12.10 20.82 -42.40
C ASP A 775 10.57 20.83 -42.34
#